data_AF-B0XPB7-F1
#
_entry.id   AF-B0XPB7-F1
#
_cell.length_a   1.000
_cell.length_b   1.000
_cell.length_c   1.000
_cell.angle_alpha   90.00
_cell.angle_beta   90.00
_cell.angle_gamma   90.00
#
_symmetry.space_group_name_H-M   'P 1'
#
loop_
_entity.id
_entity.type
_entity.pdbx_description
1 polymer ?
#
loop_
_entity_poly.entity_id
_entity_poly.type
_entity_poly.pdbx_seq_one_letter_code
_entity_poly.pdbx_strand_id
1 'polypeptide(L)'
;MHYPWLLSSQILALTCLATQAAQIQNNGRQIEPCAQVSDWIAQAKTIKGIPGNLAYGCLTSMPFDAEDAVKFVDEYRKYLQFQSTIENLKTPPGQYSMPSTDLLGGLDNIRRKAQNHDYSSHWDFESDLTQLISSAHDAHLTLQLCSTVLFRFSNSVPLVSLSSDGLELPQVYTLASQTALGTPRNNGLWSRNVGEKWTGDRLTLTFANGSSVEGHRTADLIPQEFPYRNGTALFNARCRKEPIPTTATAASDSGGYPNTTWSSYGGLIAGYFSQDEALRDVGVLAVTTFSIDAATMQRVSVDFLRNATEAGKKRIIVDLSGNPGGSLTAGVDLFHIFFPDVVPYTATRLRAHTGAEFLSKAFARLAESHPKLQFELWDGNPFSWQAAVTPNQDDNFKSLEAWYGPYEIDGAPLSNLYANFNFTSISTTHSPITGYGPIPLDLSQRLYFPEDIIIITDGNCLSTCAYFVDRMQRQGVRTVAFGGRPQYGPMQAIGGTRGGQNLAYGGIYSYVETAHNLIRKSLRNGSTPLMSFQEWAQFNRSIPRDPDEFPFVFGGGVNLRNEYAPGDDATPQQFTYQAADCRLFYTAESWFSQEEVWRAAAVALFGGKSSCSVLGFGEGSIPFEGYVFLGGGELVMGGDERGVAALE
;
A
#
# COMPACT_ATOMS: atom_id res chain seq x y z
N MET A 1 75.54 -35.39 57.96
CA MET A 1 75.39 -36.64 58.72
C MET A 1 73.95 -37.11 58.64
N HIS A 2 73.77 -38.42 58.51
CA HIS A 2 72.58 -39.13 58.06
C HIS A 2 71.72 -39.68 59.23
N TYR A 3 70.38 -39.63 59.06
CA TYR A 3 69.34 -40.57 59.56
C TYR A 3 69.01 -40.62 61.10
N PRO A 4 67.90 -41.25 61.56
CA PRO A 4 66.48 -40.78 61.60
C PRO A 4 65.81 -41.16 62.97
N TRP A 5 64.53 -41.63 62.96
CA TRP A 5 63.65 -42.16 64.04
C TRP A 5 62.65 -41.14 64.63
N LEU A 6 61.40 -41.42 64.99
CA LEU A 6 60.29 -42.33 64.58
C LEU A 6 59.13 -42.02 65.57
N LEU A 7 57.87 -42.25 65.14
CA LEU A 7 56.62 -42.36 65.94
C LEU A 7 56.06 -41.07 66.57
N SER A 8 54.77 -40.84 66.82
CA SER A 8 53.47 -41.33 66.34
C SER A 8 52.42 -40.55 67.14
N SER A 9 51.26 -40.23 66.54
CA SER A 9 49.89 -40.21 67.14
C SER A 9 49.06 -38.98 66.73
N GLN A 10 47.85 -39.29 66.28
CA GLN A 10 46.82 -38.40 65.73
C GLN A 10 46.11 -37.59 66.84
N ILE A 11 45.62 -36.38 66.50
CA ILE A 11 44.18 -36.02 66.44
C ILE A 11 44.01 -34.52 66.14
N LEU A 12 43.19 -34.28 65.10
CA LEU A 12 42.42 -33.09 64.69
C LEU A 12 42.64 -31.74 65.39
N ALA A 13 42.97 -30.70 64.60
CA ALA A 13 41.99 -29.68 64.16
C ALA A 13 42.66 -28.67 63.22
N LEU A 14 42.11 -28.54 62.02
CA LEU A 14 42.52 -27.59 60.98
C LEU A 14 42.30 -26.13 61.42
N THR A 15 43.33 -25.30 61.30
CA THR A 15 43.18 -23.90 60.87
C THR A 15 44.35 -23.53 59.95
N CYS A 16 44.11 -23.54 58.64
CA CYS A 16 45.03 -23.00 57.65
C CYS A 16 44.41 -21.70 57.14
N LEU A 17 45.02 -20.57 57.47
CA LEU A 17 44.71 -19.26 56.89
C LEU A 17 45.18 -19.27 55.43
N ALA A 18 44.31 -19.73 54.54
CA ALA A 18 44.42 -19.46 53.11
C ALA A 18 43.90 -18.05 52.84
N THR A 19 44.73 -17.26 52.18
CA THR A 19 44.39 -16.01 51.50
C THR A 19 43.04 -16.11 50.80
N GLN A 20 42.08 -15.27 51.21
CA GLN A 20 40.80 -15.13 50.54
C GLN A 20 41.03 -14.56 49.14
N ALA A 21 40.98 -15.43 48.14
CA ALA A 21 40.47 -15.03 46.84
C ALA A 21 38.99 -14.69 47.06
N ALA A 22 38.67 -13.40 47.11
CA ALA A 22 37.30 -12.94 47.00
C ALA A 22 36.79 -13.31 45.60
N GLN A 23 36.22 -14.52 45.47
CA GLN A 23 35.31 -14.84 44.39
C GLN A 23 34.10 -13.92 44.54
N ILE A 24 34.15 -12.77 43.89
CA ILE A 24 32.93 -12.10 43.46
C ILE A 24 32.31 -13.06 42.44
N GLN A 25 31.32 -13.83 42.87
CA GLN A 25 30.35 -14.40 41.96
C GLN A 25 29.67 -13.24 41.24
N ASN A 26 30.20 -12.84 40.10
CA ASN A 26 29.45 -12.13 39.08
C ASN A 26 28.37 -13.10 38.57
N ASN A 27 27.28 -13.21 39.31
CA ASN A 27 25.98 -13.50 38.71
C ASN A 27 25.67 -12.31 37.80
N GLY A 28 26.22 -12.32 36.59
CA GLY A 28 25.85 -11.42 35.51
C GLY A 28 24.41 -11.72 35.11
N ARG A 29 23.45 -11.23 35.89
CA ARG A 29 22.04 -11.27 35.57
C ARG A 29 21.89 -10.40 34.32
N GLN A 30 21.81 -11.04 33.15
CA GLN A 30 21.57 -10.35 31.90
C GLN A 30 20.32 -9.49 32.11
N ILE A 31 20.48 -8.16 32.03
CA ILE A 31 19.38 -7.24 32.30
C ILE A 31 18.34 -7.47 31.21
N GLU A 32 17.10 -7.71 31.62
CA GLU A 32 16.02 -8.02 30.70
C GLU A 32 15.83 -6.85 29.69
N PRO A 33 15.80 -7.11 28.36
CA PRO A 33 15.83 -6.05 27.36
C PRO A 33 14.66 -5.05 27.41
N CYS A 34 13.43 -5.49 27.71
CA CYS A 34 12.29 -4.59 27.86
C CYS A 34 12.39 -3.72 29.11
N ALA A 35 13.00 -4.21 30.20
CA ALA A 35 13.35 -3.36 31.33
C ALA A 35 14.30 -2.23 30.92
N GLN A 36 15.30 -2.53 30.08
CA GLN A 36 16.22 -1.52 29.54
C GLN A 36 15.51 -0.47 28.68
N VAL A 37 14.54 -0.88 27.85
CA VAL A 37 13.70 0.07 27.09
C VAL A 37 12.91 0.98 28.03
N SER A 38 12.25 0.42 29.04
CA SER A 38 11.51 1.21 30.04
C SER A 38 12.41 2.21 30.77
N ASP A 39 13.59 1.75 31.21
CA ASP A 39 14.56 2.60 31.91
C ASP A 39 15.10 3.71 30.99
N TRP A 40 15.35 3.40 29.71
CA TRP A 40 15.77 4.37 28.71
C TRP A 40 14.71 5.45 28.50
N ILE A 41 13.44 5.07 28.32
CA ILE A 41 12.32 6.02 28.13
C ILE A 41 12.19 6.93 29.36
N ALA A 42 12.24 6.35 30.57
CA ALA A 42 12.15 7.11 31.82
C ALA A 42 13.30 8.11 31.99
N GLN A 43 14.52 7.73 31.60
CA GLN A 43 15.71 8.58 31.67
C GLN A 43 15.72 9.67 30.58
N ALA A 44 15.46 9.29 29.33
CA ALA A 44 15.50 10.19 28.18
C ALA A 44 14.26 11.10 28.10
N LYS A 45 13.17 10.76 28.80
CA LYS A 45 11.88 11.47 28.79
C LYS A 45 11.33 11.65 27.37
N THR A 46 11.55 10.65 26.52
CA THR A 46 11.07 10.59 25.14
C THR A 46 10.77 9.15 24.76
N ILE A 47 9.81 8.98 23.85
CA ILE A 47 9.44 7.70 23.24
C ILE A 47 10.01 7.53 21.83
N LYS A 48 10.76 8.52 21.35
CA LYS A 48 11.40 8.55 20.03
C LYS A 48 12.90 8.40 20.16
N GLY A 49 13.54 7.76 19.17
CA GLY A 49 14.99 7.61 19.10
C GLY A 49 15.57 6.55 20.04
N ILE A 50 14.77 5.56 20.46
CA ILE A 50 15.24 4.44 21.29
C ILE A 50 16.32 3.68 20.51
N PRO A 51 17.46 3.28 21.11
CA PRO A 51 18.45 2.46 20.43
C PRO A 51 17.84 1.19 19.83
N GLY A 52 18.06 0.95 18.54
CA GLY A 52 17.37 -0.11 17.81
C GLY A 52 17.66 -1.51 18.36
N ASN A 53 18.88 -1.77 18.84
CA ASN A 53 19.24 -3.03 19.50
C ASN A 53 18.44 -3.29 20.80
N LEU A 54 18.14 -2.25 21.58
CA LEU A 54 17.34 -2.38 22.80
C LEU A 54 15.89 -2.73 22.45
N ALA A 55 15.32 -2.00 21.48
CA ALA A 55 13.96 -2.26 21.00
C ALA A 55 13.84 -3.67 20.39
N TYR A 56 14.77 -4.04 19.50
CA TYR A 56 14.84 -5.36 18.89
C TYR A 56 15.00 -6.47 19.95
N GLY A 57 15.94 -6.30 20.89
CA GLY A 57 16.17 -7.24 21.98
C GLY A 57 14.92 -7.47 22.83
N CYS A 58 14.15 -6.41 23.10
CA CYS A 58 12.86 -6.52 23.79
C CYS A 58 11.82 -7.29 22.98
N LEU A 59 11.68 -7.04 21.67
CA LEU A 59 10.78 -7.80 20.82
C LEU A 59 11.14 -9.30 20.78
N THR A 60 12.43 -9.62 20.60
CA THR A 60 12.91 -11.01 20.57
C THR A 60 12.90 -11.70 21.94
N SER A 61 12.64 -10.97 23.03
CA SER A 61 12.46 -11.56 24.36
C SER A 61 11.04 -12.09 24.61
N MET A 62 10.10 -11.82 23.71
CA MET A 62 8.73 -12.34 23.80
C MET A 62 8.72 -13.87 23.67
N PRO A 63 8.04 -14.60 24.56
CA PRO A 63 7.94 -16.06 24.47
C PRO A 63 7.16 -16.48 23.23
N PHE A 64 7.55 -17.59 22.61
CA PHE A 64 6.85 -18.17 21.48
C PHE A 64 5.87 -19.27 21.92
N ASP A 65 4.61 -19.18 21.49
CA ASP A 65 3.58 -20.20 21.72
C ASP A 65 3.24 -20.92 20.41
N ALA A 66 3.82 -22.11 20.23
CA ALA A 66 3.72 -22.88 19.00
C ALA A 66 2.30 -23.35 18.68
N GLU A 67 1.54 -23.77 19.69
CA GLU A 67 0.19 -24.32 19.49
C GLU A 67 -0.74 -23.21 18.98
N ASP A 68 -0.67 -22.04 19.61
CA ASP A 68 -1.48 -20.90 19.23
C ASP A 68 -1.00 -20.25 17.92
N ALA A 69 0.29 -20.30 17.60
CA ALA A 69 0.81 -19.91 16.30
C ALA A 69 0.26 -20.79 15.16
N VAL A 70 0.17 -22.11 15.35
CA VAL A 70 -0.46 -23.00 14.37
C VAL A 70 -1.94 -22.64 14.19
N LYS A 71 -2.69 -22.44 15.29
CA LYS A 71 -4.10 -22.02 15.22
C LYS A 71 -4.28 -20.68 14.51
N PHE A 72 -3.37 -19.72 14.77
CA PHE A 72 -3.38 -18.42 14.11
C PHE A 72 -3.28 -18.59 12.59
N VAL A 73 -2.29 -19.35 12.11
CA VAL A 73 -2.07 -19.53 10.67
C VAL A 73 -3.24 -20.28 10.01
N ASP A 74 -3.78 -21.30 10.66
CA ASP A 74 -4.92 -22.08 10.16
C ASP A 74 -6.17 -21.22 9.96
N GLU A 75 -6.45 -20.31 10.91
CA GLU A 75 -7.60 -19.40 10.81
C GLU A 75 -7.33 -18.20 9.88
N TYR A 76 -6.12 -17.63 9.92
CA TYR A 76 -5.73 -16.50 9.06
C TYR A 76 -5.76 -16.88 7.58
N ARG A 77 -5.44 -18.13 7.24
CA ARG A 77 -5.57 -18.66 5.88
C ARG A 77 -6.95 -18.39 5.28
N LYS A 78 -8.02 -18.42 6.08
CA LYS A 78 -9.40 -18.16 5.60
C LYS A 78 -9.63 -16.69 5.26
N TYR A 79 -9.02 -15.75 5.99
CA TYR A 79 -9.00 -14.33 5.60
C TYR A 79 -8.21 -14.13 4.31
N LEU A 80 -7.05 -14.79 4.18
CA LEU A 80 -6.20 -14.64 3.01
C LEU A 80 -6.86 -15.14 1.71
N GLN A 81 -7.81 -16.09 1.79
CA GLN A 81 -8.57 -16.54 0.61
C GLN A 81 -9.35 -15.42 -0.10
N PHE A 82 -9.65 -14.31 0.58
CA PHE A 82 -10.30 -13.15 0.00
C PHE A 82 -9.36 -12.23 -0.79
N GLN A 83 -8.05 -12.47 -0.73
CA GLN A 83 -7.09 -11.74 -1.58
C GLN A 83 -7.31 -12.13 -3.03
N SER A 84 -7.67 -11.16 -3.86
CA SER A 84 -8.09 -11.40 -5.25
C SER A 84 -6.97 -11.80 -6.19
N THR A 85 -5.70 -11.57 -5.83
CA THR A 85 -4.53 -11.79 -6.69
C THR A 85 -3.70 -13.02 -6.34
N ILE A 86 -4.17 -13.94 -5.50
CA ILE A 86 -3.37 -15.09 -5.03
C ILE A 86 -2.76 -15.88 -6.21
N GLU A 87 -3.57 -16.20 -7.22
CA GLU A 87 -3.16 -16.98 -8.38
C GLU A 87 -2.19 -16.19 -9.27
N ASN A 88 -2.48 -14.91 -9.53
CA ASN A 88 -1.60 -14.03 -10.31
C ASN A 88 -0.26 -13.79 -9.62
N LEU A 89 -0.21 -13.67 -8.29
CA LEU A 89 1.04 -13.49 -7.55
C LEU A 89 1.93 -14.73 -7.64
N LYS A 90 1.32 -15.92 -7.62
CA LYS A 90 2.05 -17.19 -7.73
C LYS A 90 2.65 -17.38 -9.13
N THR A 91 1.90 -17.04 -10.16
CA THR A 91 2.31 -17.15 -11.56
C THR A 91 2.06 -15.82 -12.28
N PRO A 92 2.89 -14.79 -12.03
CA PRO A 92 2.65 -13.47 -12.59
C PRO A 92 2.89 -13.44 -14.10
N PRO A 93 2.17 -12.57 -14.84
CA PRO A 93 2.43 -12.39 -16.26
C PRO A 93 3.85 -11.83 -16.48
N GLY A 94 4.45 -12.12 -17.64
CA GLY A 94 5.86 -11.80 -17.90
C GLY A 94 6.22 -10.31 -17.85
N GLN A 95 5.24 -9.42 -17.97
CA GLN A 95 5.42 -7.96 -17.84
C GLN A 95 5.46 -7.47 -16.37
N TYR A 96 5.11 -8.32 -15.40
CA TYR A 96 5.15 -7.95 -13.99
C TYR A 96 6.61 -7.91 -13.50
N SER A 97 7.01 -6.77 -12.93
CA SER A 97 8.42 -6.53 -12.58
C SER A 97 8.84 -7.10 -11.23
N MET A 98 7.90 -7.58 -10.41
CA MET A 98 8.20 -8.12 -9.08
C MET A 98 8.33 -9.64 -9.11
N PRO A 99 9.09 -10.25 -8.19
CA PRO A 99 9.18 -11.70 -8.08
C PRO A 99 7.82 -12.36 -7.89
N SER A 100 7.71 -13.63 -8.30
CA SER A 100 6.54 -14.44 -7.97
C SER A 100 6.49 -14.75 -6.47
N THR A 101 5.26 -14.82 -5.94
CA THR A 101 4.98 -15.00 -4.52
C THR A 101 3.89 -16.05 -4.33
N ASP A 102 4.23 -17.20 -3.75
CA ASP A 102 3.25 -18.21 -3.32
C ASP A 102 2.79 -17.93 -1.89
N LEU A 103 1.76 -17.11 -1.74
CA LEU A 103 1.19 -16.73 -0.44
C LEU A 103 0.70 -17.93 0.37
N LEU A 104 0.01 -18.88 -0.27
CA LEU A 104 -0.57 -20.03 0.44
C LEU A 104 0.50 -21.07 0.82
N GLY A 105 1.46 -21.31 -0.07
CA GLY A 105 2.61 -22.17 0.20
C GLY A 105 3.58 -21.56 1.23
N GLY A 106 3.71 -20.23 1.24
CA GLY A 106 4.42 -19.51 2.29
C GLY A 106 3.79 -19.71 3.67
N LEU A 107 2.45 -19.61 3.76
CA LEU A 107 1.73 -19.91 5.01
C LEU A 107 1.93 -21.37 5.45
N ASP A 108 1.96 -22.33 4.51
CA ASP A 108 2.24 -23.73 4.84
C ASP A 108 3.64 -23.92 5.43
N ASN A 109 4.62 -23.17 4.93
CA ASN A 109 5.97 -23.19 5.49
C ASN A 109 6.02 -22.60 6.90
N ILE A 110 5.41 -21.44 7.11
CA ILE A 110 5.34 -20.78 8.42
C ILE A 110 4.62 -21.66 9.44
N ARG A 111 3.49 -22.26 9.05
CA ARG A 111 2.74 -23.21 9.88
C ARG A 111 3.60 -24.40 10.30
N ARG A 112 4.35 -25.00 9.37
CA ARG A 112 5.24 -26.14 9.64
C ARG A 112 6.36 -25.75 10.60
N LYS A 113 7.01 -24.60 10.40
CA LYS A 113 8.03 -24.07 11.33
C LYS A 113 7.46 -23.87 12.74
N ALA A 114 6.25 -23.32 12.85
CA ALA A 114 5.57 -23.14 14.13
C ALA A 114 5.31 -24.48 14.81
N GLN A 115 4.75 -25.45 14.07
CA GLN A 115 4.47 -26.79 14.56
C GLN A 115 5.74 -27.55 15.03
N ASN A 116 6.89 -27.27 14.41
CA ASN A 116 8.17 -27.88 14.77
C ASN A 116 8.91 -27.17 15.91
N HIS A 117 8.35 -26.06 16.44
CA HIS A 117 9.01 -25.20 17.42
C HIS A 117 10.31 -24.55 16.90
N ASP A 118 10.37 -24.23 15.60
CA ASP A 118 11.57 -23.69 14.95
C ASP A 118 11.75 -22.16 15.15
N TYR A 119 10.83 -21.48 15.86
CA TYR A 119 10.93 -20.06 16.17
C TYR A 119 11.52 -19.82 17.57
N SER A 120 12.46 -18.89 17.67
CA SER A 120 13.11 -18.54 18.94
C SER A 120 12.29 -17.55 19.77
N SER A 121 11.44 -16.75 19.12
CA SER A 121 10.59 -15.75 19.76
C SER A 121 9.28 -15.54 18.99
N HIS A 122 8.28 -14.92 19.63
CA HIS A 122 7.04 -14.52 18.95
C HIS A 122 7.29 -13.52 17.80
N TRP A 123 8.27 -12.63 17.98
CA TRP A 123 8.68 -11.68 16.95
C TRP A 123 9.20 -12.38 15.69
N ASP A 124 9.97 -13.47 15.81
CA ASP A 124 10.48 -14.20 14.63
C ASP A 124 9.34 -14.80 13.81
N PHE A 125 8.31 -15.33 14.48
CA PHE A 125 7.11 -15.86 13.84
C PHE A 125 6.31 -14.78 13.10
N GLU A 126 6.05 -13.65 13.76
CA GLU A 126 5.31 -12.55 13.14
C GLU A 126 6.12 -11.84 12.05
N SER A 127 7.44 -11.79 12.18
CA SER A 127 8.33 -11.24 11.14
C SER A 127 8.26 -12.06 9.86
N ASP A 128 8.25 -13.40 9.94
CA ASP A 128 8.09 -14.25 8.75
C ASP A 128 6.71 -14.07 8.10
N LEU A 129 5.64 -13.91 8.89
CA LEU A 129 4.31 -13.57 8.38
C LEU A 129 4.29 -12.21 7.66
N THR A 130 4.83 -11.17 8.27
CA THR A 130 4.91 -9.84 7.67
C THR A 130 5.72 -9.84 6.37
N GLN A 131 6.83 -10.57 6.32
CA GLN A 131 7.64 -10.69 5.10
C GLN A 131 6.89 -11.42 3.99
N LEU A 132 6.21 -12.53 4.29
CA LEU A 132 5.39 -13.23 3.32
C LEU A 132 4.31 -12.32 2.73
N ILE A 133 3.58 -11.60 3.58
CA ILE A 133 2.54 -10.69 3.11
C ILE A 133 3.12 -9.53 2.29
N SER A 134 4.23 -8.94 2.74
CA SER A 134 4.89 -7.84 2.03
C SER A 134 5.46 -8.26 0.66
N SER A 135 5.82 -9.54 0.49
CA SER A 135 6.31 -10.08 -0.79
C SER A 135 5.26 -10.10 -1.89
N ALA A 136 3.97 -9.86 -1.58
CA ALA A 136 2.95 -9.66 -2.59
C ALA A 136 3.11 -8.35 -3.37
N HIS A 137 3.86 -7.37 -2.82
CA HIS A 137 3.97 -6.02 -3.38
C HIS A 137 2.60 -5.36 -3.65
N ASP A 138 1.63 -5.65 -2.77
CA ASP A 138 0.28 -5.12 -2.82
C ASP A 138 -0.03 -4.32 -1.55
N ALA A 139 -0.14 -3.00 -1.67
CA ALA A 139 -0.47 -2.06 -0.60
C ALA A 139 -1.89 -2.25 0.00
N HIS A 140 -2.81 -2.93 -0.68
CA HIS A 140 -4.10 -3.31 -0.10
C HIS A 140 -4.00 -4.58 0.77
N LEU A 141 -3.03 -5.47 0.49
CA LEU A 141 -2.81 -6.67 1.30
C LEU A 141 -1.87 -6.34 2.46
N THR A 142 -2.44 -6.19 3.66
CA THR A 142 -1.70 -5.79 4.85
C THR A 142 -2.01 -6.71 6.02
N LEU A 143 -0.98 -7.12 6.77
CA LEU A 143 -1.11 -7.88 7.99
C LEU A 143 -0.32 -7.18 9.10
N GLN A 144 -1.04 -6.44 9.94
CA GLN A 144 -0.51 -5.78 11.12
C GLN A 144 -0.55 -6.78 12.28
N LEU A 145 0.59 -7.00 12.94
CA LEU A 145 0.74 -7.99 14.00
C LEU A 145 1.26 -7.31 15.26
N CYS A 146 0.91 -7.86 16.43
CA CYS A 146 1.13 -7.19 17.70
C CYS A 146 2.58 -6.77 17.94
N SER A 147 3.58 -7.57 17.54
CA SER A 147 5.00 -7.27 17.76
C SER A 147 5.60 -6.36 16.67
N THR A 148 4.99 -6.32 15.48
CA THR A 148 5.50 -5.56 14.33
C THR A 148 5.03 -4.10 14.31
N VAL A 149 4.04 -3.76 15.15
CA VAL A 149 3.47 -2.41 15.29
C VAL A 149 3.79 -1.74 16.63
N LEU A 150 4.73 -2.26 17.42
CA LEU A 150 5.16 -1.63 18.68
C LEU A 150 6.21 -0.55 18.46
N PHE A 151 7.19 -0.85 17.63
CA PHE A 151 8.32 0.02 17.34
C PHE A 151 8.37 0.31 15.84
N ARG A 152 8.44 1.60 15.51
CA ARG A 152 8.80 2.04 14.16
C ARG A 152 10.31 2.20 14.11
N PHE A 153 10.98 1.24 13.46
CA PHE A 153 12.42 1.35 13.24
C PHE A 153 12.73 2.43 12.22
N SER A 154 13.89 3.07 12.33
CA SER A 154 14.34 4.10 11.40
C SER A 154 15.86 4.12 11.30
N ASN A 155 16.35 4.50 10.13
CA ASN A 155 17.77 4.72 9.88
C ASN A 155 18.10 6.19 10.18
N SER A 156 19.13 6.45 11.00
CA SER A 156 19.50 7.80 11.43
C SER A 156 20.09 8.67 10.30
N VAL A 157 20.43 8.06 9.16
CA VAL A 157 20.99 8.73 7.99
C VAL A 157 19.98 8.65 6.84
N PRO A 158 19.08 9.64 6.72
CA PRO A 158 18.20 9.76 5.57
C PRO A 158 18.96 10.02 4.27
N LEU A 159 18.48 9.44 3.18
CA LEU A 159 19.08 9.53 1.84
C LEU A 159 18.12 10.21 0.87
N VAL A 160 18.67 10.95 -0.09
CA VAL A 160 17.95 11.57 -1.20
C VAL A 160 18.66 11.27 -2.52
N SER A 161 17.88 11.21 -3.61
CA SER A 161 18.38 10.96 -4.96
C SER A 161 18.13 12.20 -5.80
N LEU A 162 19.19 12.93 -6.17
CA LEU A 162 19.10 14.25 -6.78
C LEU A 162 19.89 14.32 -8.10
N SER A 163 19.25 14.85 -9.13
CA SER A 163 19.83 15.20 -10.41
C SER A 163 20.34 16.65 -10.41
N SER A 164 21.35 16.94 -11.23
CA SER A 164 21.88 18.30 -11.39
C SER A 164 20.91 19.22 -12.12
N ASP A 165 20.09 18.69 -13.02
CA ASP A 165 19.21 19.46 -13.92
C ASP A 165 17.82 18.84 -14.10
N GLY A 166 17.56 17.68 -13.50
CA GLY A 166 16.29 16.95 -13.61
C GLY A 166 16.25 15.98 -14.79
N LEU A 167 17.30 15.90 -15.61
CA LEU A 167 17.43 15.05 -16.78
C LEU A 167 18.60 14.06 -16.66
N GLU A 168 19.72 14.53 -16.14
CA GLU A 168 20.88 13.70 -15.85
C GLU A 168 20.58 12.68 -14.74
N LEU A 169 21.26 11.53 -14.79
CA LEU A 169 21.05 10.48 -13.80
C LEU A 169 21.33 11.01 -12.38
N PRO A 170 20.40 10.80 -11.43
CA PRO A 170 20.55 11.33 -10.11
C PRO A 170 21.64 10.60 -9.33
N GLN A 171 22.30 11.35 -8.44
CA GLN A 171 23.26 10.82 -7.48
C GLN A 171 22.62 10.76 -6.09
N VAL A 172 23.12 9.87 -5.24
CA VAL A 172 22.61 9.68 -3.87
C VAL A 172 23.40 10.54 -2.89
N TYR A 173 22.69 11.32 -2.08
CA TYR A 173 23.24 12.19 -1.05
C TYR A 173 22.60 11.88 0.31
N THR A 174 23.29 12.25 1.40
CA THR A 174 22.65 12.34 2.71
C THR A 174 21.71 13.55 2.75
N LEU A 175 20.50 13.40 3.30
CA LEU A 175 19.57 14.53 3.39
C LEU A 175 20.11 15.67 4.27
N ALA A 176 20.88 15.34 5.32
CA ALA A 176 21.50 16.32 6.21
C ALA A 176 22.44 17.31 5.49
N SER A 177 23.08 16.91 4.38
CA SER A 177 23.90 17.82 3.59
C SER A 177 23.06 18.81 2.76
N GLN A 178 21.73 18.65 2.74
CA GLN A 178 20.79 19.42 1.92
C GLN A 178 19.75 20.17 2.76
N THR A 179 19.70 20.01 4.09
CA THR A 179 18.68 20.63 4.96
C THR A 179 18.71 22.16 5.00
N ALA A 180 19.82 22.78 4.57
CA ALA A 180 19.90 24.22 4.38
C ALA A 180 18.93 24.75 3.30
N LEU A 181 18.36 23.87 2.47
CA LEU A 181 17.49 24.20 1.34
C LEU A 181 15.99 24.20 1.69
N GLY A 182 15.59 23.68 2.86
CA GLY A 182 14.19 23.71 3.31
C GLY A 182 13.75 22.46 4.08
N THR A 183 12.43 22.35 4.29
CA THR A 183 11.81 21.16 4.91
C THR A 183 11.58 20.09 3.83
N PRO A 184 12.16 18.88 3.96
CA PRO A 184 12.09 17.85 2.92
C PRO A 184 10.70 17.21 2.79
N ARG A 185 10.35 16.79 1.57
CA ARG A 185 9.21 15.89 1.30
C ARG A 185 9.59 14.47 1.68
N ASN A 186 9.28 14.06 2.91
CA ASN A 186 9.42 12.72 3.44
C ASN A 186 10.86 12.13 3.44
N ASN A 187 11.24 11.43 4.50
CA ASN A 187 12.57 10.83 4.59
C ASN A 187 12.71 9.52 3.77
N GLY A 188 11.69 9.12 2.99
CA GLY A 188 11.72 7.94 2.12
C GLY A 188 11.66 6.59 2.86
N LEU A 189 11.50 5.50 2.11
CA LEU A 189 11.40 4.12 2.65
C LEU A 189 12.67 3.67 3.38
N TRP A 190 13.83 4.05 2.86
CA TRP A 190 15.13 3.79 3.49
C TRP A 190 15.14 4.27 4.94
N SER A 191 14.73 5.50 5.19
CA SER A 191 14.77 6.05 6.55
C SER A 191 13.78 5.39 7.50
N ARG A 192 12.71 4.80 6.97
CA ARG A 192 11.66 4.12 7.76
C ARG A 192 11.96 2.64 8.02
N ASN A 193 13.09 2.11 7.51
CA ASN A 193 13.51 0.72 7.69
C ASN A 193 12.38 -0.31 7.46
N VAL A 194 11.54 -0.08 6.44
CA VAL A 194 10.34 -0.88 6.18
C VAL A 194 10.72 -2.15 5.42
N GLY A 195 10.34 -3.31 5.93
CA GLY A 195 10.45 -4.59 5.22
C GLY A 195 11.83 -5.25 5.26
N GLU A 196 12.82 -4.68 5.96
CA GLU A 196 14.11 -5.34 6.15
C GLU A 196 14.07 -6.31 7.33
N LYS A 197 14.67 -7.51 7.16
CA LYS A 197 15.11 -8.31 8.31
C LYS A 197 16.09 -7.48 9.12
N TRP A 198 16.03 -7.58 10.45
CA TRP A 198 17.00 -6.93 11.31
C TRP A 198 18.43 -7.38 10.96
N THR A 199 19.29 -6.45 10.54
CA THR A 199 20.69 -6.72 10.16
C THR A 199 21.71 -6.10 11.12
N GLY A 200 21.27 -5.65 12.30
CA GLY A 200 22.12 -5.02 13.31
C GLY A 200 21.76 -3.56 13.58
N ASP A 201 22.41 -2.95 14.57
CA ASP A 201 22.13 -1.57 15.01
C ASP A 201 22.98 -0.51 14.31
N ARG A 202 24.07 -0.91 13.64
CA ARG A 202 24.99 -0.02 12.92
C ARG A 202 24.94 -0.28 11.43
N LEU A 203 25.01 0.80 10.68
CA LEU A 203 25.04 0.83 9.22
C LEU A 203 26.27 1.65 8.81
N THR A 204 27.08 1.11 7.90
CA THR A 204 28.15 1.89 7.26
C THR A 204 27.75 2.10 5.81
N LEU A 205 27.44 3.35 5.46
CA LEU A 205 27.16 3.74 4.08
C LEU A 205 28.45 4.22 3.45
N THR A 206 28.86 3.60 2.35
CA THR A 206 30.04 4.02 1.58
C THR A 206 29.57 4.55 0.23
N PHE A 207 29.95 5.79 -0.08
CA PHE A 207 29.56 6.49 -1.30
C PHE A 207 30.60 6.29 -2.40
N ALA A 208 30.18 6.49 -3.65
CA ALA A 208 31.03 6.33 -4.84
C ALA A 208 32.28 7.24 -4.83
N ASN A 209 32.24 8.37 -4.12
CA ASN A 209 33.38 9.28 -3.94
C ASN A 209 34.40 8.78 -2.88
N GLY A 210 34.21 7.58 -2.32
CA GLY A 210 35.06 7.00 -1.29
C GLY A 210 34.80 7.51 0.13
N SER A 211 33.88 8.46 0.31
CA SER A 211 33.44 8.88 1.65
C SER A 211 32.53 7.84 2.29
N SER A 212 32.51 7.79 3.61
CA SER A 212 31.61 6.92 4.36
C SER A 212 30.94 7.68 5.50
N VAL A 213 29.70 7.31 5.80
CA VAL A 213 28.97 7.78 6.97
C VAL A 213 28.50 6.58 7.79
N GLU A 214 28.73 6.65 9.09
CA GLU A 214 28.15 5.70 10.04
C GLU A 214 26.76 6.19 10.43
N GLY A 215 25.78 5.29 10.31
CA GLY A 215 24.42 5.46 10.79
C GLY A 215 24.09 4.44 11.86
N HIS A 216 23.06 4.76 12.63
CA HIS A 216 22.48 3.88 13.63
C HIS A 216 21.01 3.62 13.32
N ARG A 217 20.52 2.45 13.70
CA ARG A 217 19.09 2.17 13.73
C ARG A 217 18.51 2.63 15.05
N THR A 218 17.46 3.44 14.98
CA THR A 218 16.65 3.83 16.13
C THR A 218 15.25 3.23 16.00
N ALA A 219 14.51 3.28 17.09
CA ALA A 219 13.12 2.87 17.16
C ALA A 219 12.30 3.97 17.85
N ASP A 220 11.17 4.31 17.24
CA ASP A 220 10.15 5.14 17.88
C ASP A 220 9.04 4.22 18.39
N LEU A 221 8.69 4.34 19.66
CA LEU A 221 7.54 3.63 20.21
C LEU A 221 6.26 4.22 19.60
N ILE A 222 5.38 3.35 19.11
CA ILE A 222 4.10 3.75 18.50
C ILE A 222 3.04 4.05 19.59
N PRO A 223 2.87 3.22 20.64
CA PRO A 223 2.05 3.59 21.80
C PRO A 223 2.62 4.75 22.61
N GLN A 224 1.76 5.46 23.34
CA GLN A 224 2.21 6.58 24.20
C GLN A 224 2.96 6.13 25.47
N GLU A 225 2.76 4.88 25.91
CA GLU A 225 3.35 4.36 27.14
C GLU A 225 3.97 2.96 26.97
N PHE A 226 5.01 2.69 27.75
CA PHE A 226 5.72 1.41 27.79
C PHE A 226 6.07 0.99 29.24
N PRO A 227 5.12 0.41 29.99
CA PRO A 227 5.34 0.01 31.39
C PRO A 227 5.96 -1.39 31.56
N TYR A 228 6.43 -2.03 30.48
CA TYR A 228 6.78 -3.45 30.49
C TYR A 228 8.23 -3.70 30.89
N ARG A 229 8.41 -4.53 31.92
CA ARG A 229 9.73 -4.90 32.46
C ARG A 229 10.25 -6.25 31.94
N ASN A 230 9.43 -6.98 31.16
CA ASN A 230 9.88 -8.19 30.47
C ASN A 230 9.05 -8.55 29.23
N GLY A 231 9.67 -9.33 28.33
CA GLY A 231 9.04 -9.83 27.10
C GLY A 231 7.75 -10.62 27.32
N THR A 232 7.63 -11.41 28.38
CA THR A 232 6.38 -12.14 28.71
C THR A 232 5.24 -11.18 29.07
N ALA A 233 5.52 -10.16 29.88
CA ALA A 233 4.54 -9.13 30.24
C ALA A 233 4.11 -8.31 29.02
N LEU A 234 5.07 -7.97 28.16
CA LEU A 234 4.81 -7.29 26.89
C LEU A 234 3.94 -8.14 25.96
N PHE A 235 4.30 -9.40 25.74
CA PHE A 235 3.54 -10.36 24.93
C PHE A 235 2.11 -10.52 25.45
N ASN A 236 1.93 -10.77 26.74
CA ASN A 236 0.59 -10.96 27.33
C ASN A 236 -0.28 -9.71 27.25
N ALA A 237 0.29 -8.51 27.30
CA ALA A 237 -0.46 -7.27 27.18
C ALA A 237 -0.82 -6.98 25.71
N ARG A 238 0.20 -6.98 24.83
CA ARG A 238 0.07 -6.50 23.45
C ARG A 238 -0.42 -7.54 22.46
N CYS A 239 -0.10 -8.81 22.68
CA CYS A 239 -0.42 -9.87 21.73
C CYS A 239 -1.66 -10.67 22.13
N ARG A 240 -2.08 -10.65 23.40
CA ARG A 240 -3.22 -11.46 23.88
C ARG A 240 -4.48 -10.67 24.26
N LYS A 241 -4.38 -9.37 24.52
CA LYS A 241 -5.47 -8.60 25.18
C LYS A 241 -5.80 -7.27 24.54
N GLU A 242 -4.82 -6.59 23.95
CA GLU A 242 -5.01 -5.21 23.48
C GLU A 242 -5.15 -5.12 21.96
N PRO A 243 -6.22 -4.50 21.44
CA PRO A 243 -6.37 -4.29 20.00
C PRO A 243 -5.22 -3.45 19.44
N ILE A 244 -4.80 -3.75 18.22
CA ILE A 244 -3.78 -2.96 17.53
C ILE A 244 -4.33 -1.54 17.28
N PRO A 245 -3.61 -0.49 17.69
CA PRO A 245 -4.00 0.87 17.34
C PRO A 245 -4.07 1.01 15.82
N THR A 246 -5.21 1.48 15.30
CA THR A 246 -5.35 1.87 13.89
C THR A 246 -4.55 3.13 13.64
N THR A 247 -3.23 3.01 13.42
CA THR A 247 -2.43 4.11 12.89
C THR A 247 -2.60 4.19 11.39
N ALA A 248 -3.77 4.59 10.93
CA ALA A 248 -3.90 5.23 9.62
C ALA A 248 -3.26 6.63 9.75
N THR A 249 -1.93 6.69 9.76
CA THR A 249 -1.27 7.98 9.52
C THR A 249 -1.32 8.19 8.02
N ALA A 250 -2.37 8.88 7.55
CA ALA A 250 -2.29 9.59 6.29
C ALA A 250 -1.16 10.61 6.44
N ALA A 251 0.05 10.22 6.05
CA ALA A 251 1.14 11.16 5.87
C ALA A 251 0.84 11.92 4.57
N SER A 252 -0.17 12.79 4.60
CA SER A 252 -0.28 13.89 3.65
C SER A 252 0.84 14.87 4.04
N ASP A 253 2.01 14.65 3.46
CA ASP A 253 3.15 15.55 3.64
C ASP A 253 2.87 16.82 2.86
N SER A 254 2.45 17.88 3.55
CA SER A 254 2.28 19.22 2.97
C SER A 254 3.61 19.99 2.85
N GLY A 255 4.74 19.34 3.15
CA GLY A 255 6.07 19.94 3.04
C GLY A 255 6.37 20.41 1.62
N GLY A 256 6.81 21.66 1.49
CA GLY A 256 7.24 22.24 0.21
C GLY A 256 6.12 22.77 -0.69
N TYR A 257 4.84 22.61 -0.34
CA TYR A 257 3.76 23.30 -1.05
C TYR A 257 3.79 24.80 -0.74
N PRO A 258 3.60 25.69 -1.74
CA PRO A 258 3.50 27.12 -1.47
C PRO A 258 2.25 27.44 -0.65
N ASN A 259 2.21 28.63 -0.04
CA ASN A 259 0.97 29.13 0.56
C ASN A 259 -0.07 29.39 -0.53
N THR A 260 -1.33 29.09 -0.25
CA THR A 260 -2.43 29.38 -1.17
C THR A 260 -3.49 30.27 -0.54
N THR A 261 -4.05 31.18 -1.35
CA THR A 261 -5.23 31.97 -1.00
C THR A 261 -6.54 31.28 -1.43
N TRP A 262 -6.43 30.10 -2.05
CA TRP A 262 -7.57 29.27 -2.45
C TRP A 262 -8.17 28.50 -1.27
N SER A 263 -9.40 28.01 -1.45
CA SER A 263 -9.99 27.02 -0.55
C SER A 263 -9.08 25.80 -0.46
N SER A 264 -8.41 25.64 0.69
CA SER A 264 -7.66 24.45 1.06
C SER A 264 -8.42 23.71 2.15
N TYR A 265 -8.57 22.40 1.99
CA TYR A 265 -9.13 21.55 3.05
C TYR A 265 -8.02 20.80 3.76
N GLY A 266 -7.43 21.43 4.79
CA GLY A 266 -6.37 20.84 5.60
C GLY A 266 -5.12 20.42 4.82
N GLY A 267 -4.89 21.00 3.63
CA GLY A 267 -3.81 20.58 2.72
C GLY A 267 -4.08 19.29 1.94
N LEU A 268 -5.29 18.70 2.03
CA LEU A 268 -5.66 17.46 1.35
C LEU A 268 -6.07 17.65 -0.12
N ILE A 269 -6.77 18.76 -0.39
CA ILE A 269 -7.00 19.31 -1.73
C ILE A 269 -6.76 20.82 -1.65
N ALA A 270 -6.10 21.37 -2.67
CA ALA A 270 -5.92 22.81 -2.82
C ALA A 270 -5.69 23.21 -4.28
N GLY A 271 -6.20 24.39 -4.64
CA GLY A 271 -5.87 25.09 -5.89
C GLY A 271 -4.70 26.05 -5.69
N TYR A 272 -3.89 26.24 -6.73
CA TYR A 272 -2.77 27.18 -6.73
C TYR A 272 -2.67 27.94 -8.06
N PHE A 273 -2.42 29.24 -7.96
CA PHE A 273 -1.96 30.09 -9.05
C PHE A 273 -0.61 30.67 -8.69
N SER A 274 0.39 30.34 -9.51
CA SER A 274 1.75 30.84 -9.34
C SER A 274 1.95 32.20 -10.02
N GLN A 275 2.90 32.97 -9.52
CA GLN A 275 3.44 34.18 -10.17
C GLN A 275 4.64 33.87 -11.07
N ASP A 276 5.16 32.65 -11.04
CA ASP A 276 6.22 32.20 -11.94
C ASP A 276 5.77 32.32 -13.40
N GLU A 277 6.67 32.81 -14.26
CA GLU A 277 6.36 33.07 -15.66
C GLU A 277 5.95 31.79 -16.42
N ALA A 278 6.59 30.65 -16.11
CA ALA A 278 6.30 29.37 -16.75
C ALA A 278 5.00 28.72 -16.24
N LEU A 279 4.43 29.21 -15.14
CA LEU A 279 3.16 28.76 -14.57
C LEU A 279 2.06 29.82 -14.68
N ARG A 280 2.32 30.96 -15.33
CA ARG A 280 1.41 32.10 -15.35
C ARG A 280 0.06 31.78 -15.99
N ASP A 281 0.04 30.94 -17.02
CA ASP A 281 -1.18 30.45 -17.69
C ASP A 281 -1.64 29.07 -17.20
N VAL A 282 -1.03 28.56 -16.13
CA VAL A 282 -1.33 27.26 -15.53
C VAL A 282 -2.09 27.45 -14.21
N GLY A 283 -3.14 26.65 -14.02
CA GLY A 283 -3.75 26.41 -12.70
C GLY A 283 -3.31 25.05 -12.17
N VAL A 284 -3.00 24.93 -10.88
CA VAL A 284 -2.63 23.65 -10.27
C VAL A 284 -3.69 23.21 -9.26
N LEU A 285 -4.20 21.99 -9.43
CA LEU A 285 -5.04 21.29 -8.45
C LEU A 285 -4.19 20.21 -7.78
N ALA A 286 -3.78 20.42 -6.53
CA ALA A 286 -3.15 19.39 -5.75
C ALA A 286 -4.21 18.55 -5.04
N VAL A 287 -4.14 17.23 -5.20
CA VAL A 287 -4.96 16.25 -4.48
C VAL A 287 -4.00 15.27 -3.83
N THR A 288 -3.72 15.44 -2.54
CA THR A 288 -2.74 14.62 -1.81
C THR A 288 -3.36 13.32 -1.29
N THR A 289 -4.70 13.22 -1.26
CA THR A 289 -5.44 11.98 -0.96
C THR A 289 -6.90 12.08 -1.43
N PHE A 290 -7.51 10.95 -1.76
CA PHE A 290 -8.95 10.82 -1.93
C PHE A 290 -9.67 10.45 -0.62
N SER A 291 -8.96 10.37 0.52
CA SER A 291 -9.54 10.21 1.86
C SER A 291 -10.02 11.55 2.42
N ILE A 292 -10.85 12.22 1.64
CA ILE A 292 -11.52 13.47 1.95
C ILE A 292 -13.04 13.26 1.80
N ASP A 293 -13.83 14.04 2.52
CA ASP A 293 -15.27 14.12 2.31
C ASP A 293 -15.58 14.37 0.81
N ALA A 294 -16.38 13.50 0.21
CA ALA A 294 -16.60 13.48 -1.24
C ALA A 294 -17.35 14.73 -1.73
N ALA A 295 -18.30 15.26 -0.96
CA ALA A 295 -18.96 16.53 -1.28
C ALA A 295 -17.97 17.72 -1.26
N THR A 296 -17.01 17.69 -0.32
CA THR A 296 -15.92 18.67 -0.27
C THR A 296 -15.00 18.56 -1.49
N MET A 297 -14.61 17.33 -1.87
CA MET A 297 -13.81 17.07 -3.08
C MET A 297 -14.48 17.66 -4.33
N GLN A 298 -15.76 17.35 -4.53
CA GLN A 298 -16.55 17.85 -5.66
C GLN A 298 -16.55 19.38 -5.70
N ARG A 299 -16.97 20.02 -4.59
CA ARG A 299 -17.12 21.47 -4.51
C ARG A 299 -15.81 22.20 -4.81
N VAL A 300 -14.71 21.79 -4.15
CA VAL A 300 -13.41 22.44 -4.34
C VAL A 300 -12.91 22.26 -5.79
N SER A 301 -13.15 21.09 -6.39
CA SER A 301 -12.72 20.81 -7.77
C SER A 301 -13.50 21.66 -8.79
N VAL A 302 -14.83 21.73 -8.66
CA VAL A 302 -15.69 22.56 -9.52
C VAL A 302 -15.36 24.04 -9.36
N ASP A 303 -15.23 24.52 -8.12
CA ASP A 303 -14.88 25.91 -7.82
C ASP A 303 -13.49 26.25 -8.41
N PHE A 304 -12.51 25.37 -8.24
CA PHE A 304 -11.17 25.56 -8.80
C PHE A 304 -11.19 25.69 -10.32
N LEU A 305 -11.83 24.75 -11.04
CA LEU A 305 -11.82 24.77 -12.51
C LEU A 305 -12.52 26.00 -13.07
N ARG A 306 -13.68 26.38 -12.51
CA ARG A 306 -14.39 27.60 -12.94
C ARG A 306 -13.54 28.84 -12.76
N ASN A 307 -12.92 28.98 -11.60
CA ASN A 307 -12.09 30.14 -11.33
C ASN A 307 -10.76 30.13 -12.09
N ALA A 308 -10.18 28.97 -12.38
CA ALA A 308 -9.02 28.86 -13.26
C ALA A 308 -9.37 29.42 -14.64
N THR A 309 -10.53 29.05 -15.18
CA THR A 309 -11.05 29.60 -16.43
C THR A 309 -11.26 31.12 -16.33
N GLU A 310 -11.91 31.61 -15.28
CA GLU A 310 -12.13 33.06 -15.06
C GLU A 310 -10.83 33.86 -14.92
N ALA A 311 -9.81 33.27 -14.29
CA ALA A 311 -8.47 33.85 -14.17
C ALA A 311 -7.64 33.75 -15.47
N GLY A 312 -8.21 33.22 -16.55
CA GLY A 312 -7.55 33.09 -17.85
C GLY A 312 -6.47 32.00 -17.90
N LYS A 313 -6.53 31.01 -17.00
CA LYS A 313 -5.64 29.84 -17.04
C LYS A 313 -6.03 28.96 -18.21
N LYS A 314 -5.05 28.64 -19.05
CA LYS A 314 -5.22 27.86 -20.28
C LYS A 314 -4.91 26.38 -20.06
N ARG A 315 -4.14 26.06 -19.04
CA ARG A 315 -3.66 24.71 -18.74
C ARG A 315 -3.93 24.35 -17.29
N ILE A 316 -4.10 23.06 -17.02
CA ILE A 316 -4.26 22.52 -15.66
C ILE A 316 -3.15 21.50 -15.38
N ILE A 317 -2.57 21.59 -14.19
CA ILE A 317 -1.79 20.52 -13.59
C ILE A 317 -2.65 19.88 -12.50
N VAL A 318 -2.80 18.56 -12.52
CA VAL A 318 -3.31 17.80 -11.38
C VAL A 318 -2.12 17.13 -10.69
N ASP A 319 -1.79 17.57 -9.49
CA ASP A 319 -0.68 17.05 -8.71
C ASP A 319 -1.16 15.97 -7.73
N LEU A 320 -0.69 14.75 -7.95
CA LEU A 320 -1.03 13.55 -7.17
C LEU A 320 0.21 12.95 -6.49
N SER A 321 1.25 13.76 -6.29
CA SER A 321 2.49 13.33 -5.63
C SER A 321 2.19 12.67 -4.27
N GLY A 322 2.66 11.44 -4.06
CA GLY A 322 2.46 10.71 -2.81
C GLY A 322 1.03 10.29 -2.47
N ASN A 323 0.08 10.36 -3.40
CA ASN A 323 -1.34 10.15 -3.13
C ASN A 323 -1.68 8.65 -2.88
N PRO A 324 -2.11 8.28 -1.65
CA PRO A 324 -2.38 6.89 -1.28
C PRO A 324 -3.78 6.41 -1.73
N GLY A 325 -4.51 7.16 -2.56
CA GLY A 325 -5.91 6.90 -2.89
C GLY A 325 -6.86 7.32 -1.78
N GLY A 326 -7.98 6.61 -1.64
CA GLY A 326 -9.04 6.90 -0.67
C GLY A 326 -10.42 6.46 -1.15
N SER A 327 -11.39 7.38 -1.22
CA SER A 327 -12.74 7.06 -1.67
C SER A 327 -12.81 6.88 -3.18
N LEU A 328 -13.13 5.67 -3.66
CA LEU A 328 -13.29 5.42 -5.10
C LEU A 328 -14.39 6.29 -5.73
N THR A 329 -15.50 6.58 -5.02
CA THR A 329 -16.56 7.45 -5.54
C THR A 329 -16.06 8.88 -5.78
N ALA A 330 -15.17 9.40 -4.92
CA ALA A 330 -14.56 10.71 -5.11
C ALA A 330 -13.62 10.74 -6.33
N GLY A 331 -12.91 9.65 -6.62
CA GLY A 331 -12.10 9.52 -7.84
C GLY A 331 -12.93 9.42 -9.12
N VAL A 332 -14.03 8.67 -9.07
CA VAL A 332 -15.01 8.58 -10.19
C VAL A 332 -15.63 9.95 -10.45
N ASP A 333 -16.06 10.66 -9.40
CA ASP A 333 -16.61 12.01 -9.52
C ASP A 333 -15.59 13.01 -10.08
N LEU A 334 -14.36 13.02 -9.55
CA LEU A 334 -13.32 13.93 -10.05
C LEU A 334 -13.03 13.69 -11.54
N PHE A 335 -12.96 12.43 -11.98
CA PHE A 335 -12.83 12.12 -13.40
C PHE A 335 -14.00 12.67 -14.22
N HIS A 336 -15.23 12.49 -13.75
CA HIS A 336 -16.42 12.94 -14.47
C HIS A 336 -16.63 14.46 -14.43
N ILE A 337 -16.06 15.17 -13.45
CA ILE A 337 -15.97 16.64 -13.44
C ILE A 337 -15.07 17.13 -14.58
N PHE A 338 -13.93 16.48 -14.84
CA PHE A 338 -13.05 16.83 -15.96
C PHE A 338 -13.65 16.43 -17.32
N PHE A 339 -14.32 15.28 -17.37
CA PHE A 339 -14.85 14.70 -18.61
C PHE A 339 -16.34 14.32 -18.49
N PRO A 340 -17.26 15.31 -18.40
CA PRO A 340 -18.69 15.07 -18.15
C PRO A 340 -19.44 14.38 -19.30
N ASP A 341 -18.84 14.32 -20.48
CA ASP A 341 -19.35 13.62 -21.67
C ASP A 341 -18.86 12.17 -21.79
N VAL A 342 -18.03 11.70 -20.84
CA VAL A 342 -17.47 10.35 -20.84
C VAL A 342 -18.07 9.54 -19.71
N VAL A 343 -18.77 8.45 -20.05
CA VAL A 343 -19.27 7.50 -19.06
C VAL A 343 -18.10 6.91 -18.25
N PRO A 344 -18.04 7.11 -16.92
CA PRO A 344 -16.99 6.52 -16.11
C PRO A 344 -17.03 4.99 -16.23
N TYR A 345 -15.86 4.36 -16.30
CA TYR A 345 -15.73 2.91 -16.39
C TYR A 345 -14.99 2.39 -15.17
N THR A 346 -15.58 1.41 -14.48
CA THR A 346 -14.92 0.59 -13.45
C THR A 346 -15.19 -0.87 -13.78
N ALA A 347 -14.20 -1.74 -13.58
CA ALA A 347 -14.39 -3.16 -13.85
C ALA A 347 -13.60 -3.99 -12.86
N THR A 348 -14.29 -4.89 -12.18
CA THR A 348 -13.75 -5.68 -11.09
C THR A 348 -14.24 -7.12 -11.12
N ARG A 349 -13.51 -7.98 -10.41
CA ARG A 349 -13.88 -9.37 -10.09
C ARG A 349 -13.60 -9.69 -8.62
N LEU A 350 -14.35 -10.63 -8.07
CA LEU A 350 -13.99 -11.33 -6.82
C LEU A 350 -13.24 -12.61 -7.15
N ARG A 351 -12.31 -12.99 -6.27
CA ARG A 351 -11.78 -14.36 -6.27
C ARG A 351 -12.83 -15.31 -5.73
N ALA A 352 -13.13 -16.36 -6.50
CA ALA A 352 -14.11 -17.34 -6.12
C ALA A 352 -13.49 -18.40 -5.22
N HIS A 353 -14.10 -18.59 -4.05
CA HIS A 353 -13.79 -19.69 -3.12
C HIS A 353 -15.05 -20.04 -2.31
N THR A 354 -15.05 -21.20 -1.65
CA THR A 354 -16.24 -21.72 -0.94
C THR A 354 -16.83 -20.73 0.07
N GLY A 355 -15.98 -20.00 0.82
CA GLY A 355 -16.42 -19.00 1.79
C GLY A 355 -17.17 -17.82 1.15
N ALA A 356 -16.61 -17.24 0.09
CA ALA A 356 -17.24 -16.13 -0.65
C ALA A 356 -18.52 -16.57 -1.37
N GLU A 357 -18.58 -17.81 -1.87
CA GLU A 357 -19.78 -18.37 -2.52
C GLU A 357 -20.96 -18.43 -1.53
N PHE A 358 -20.71 -18.96 -0.33
CA PHE A 358 -21.72 -19.01 0.72
C PHE A 358 -22.10 -17.63 1.26
N LEU A 359 -21.16 -16.69 1.34
CA LEU A 359 -21.47 -15.30 1.65
C LEU A 359 -22.46 -14.73 0.63
N SER A 360 -22.15 -14.83 -0.66
CA SER A 360 -23.01 -14.33 -1.72
C SER A 360 -24.37 -15.02 -1.75
N LYS A 361 -24.42 -16.33 -1.48
CA LYS A 361 -25.67 -17.07 -1.31
C LYS A 361 -26.51 -16.55 -0.13
N ALA A 362 -25.89 -16.20 0.99
CA ALA A 362 -26.58 -15.64 2.14
C ALA A 362 -27.19 -14.25 1.85
N PHE A 363 -26.53 -13.44 1.02
CA PHE A 363 -27.04 -12.14 0.57
C PHE A 363 -28.05 -12.22 -0.59
N ALA A 364 -28.16 -13.37 -1.26
CA ALA A 364 -28.95 -13.55 -2.49
C ALA A 364 -30.47 -13.36 -2.36
N ARG A 365 -31.06 -13.22 -1.15
CA ARG A 365 -32.50 -12.89 -0.98
C ARG A 365 -32.78 -11.73 -0.01
N LEU A 366 -31.75 -10.93 0.33
CA LEU A 366 -31.93 -9.83 1.28
C LEU A 366 -32.82 -8.70 0.70
N ALA A 367 -32.69 -8.40 -0.60
CA ALA A 367 -33.52 -7.40 -1.29
C ALA A 367 -35.02 -7.67 -1.23
N GLU A 368 -35.44 -8.94 -1.21
CA GLU A 368 -36.85 -9.32 -1.23
C GLU A 368 -37.52 -9.21 0.15
N SER A 369 -36.74 -9.16 1.23
CA SER A 369 -37.25 -9.36 2.60
C SER A 369 -37.13 -8.16 3.53
N HIS A 370 -36.30 -7.14 3.22
CA HIS A 370 -36.00 -6.05 4.17
C HIS A 370 -35.77 -4.67 3.49
N PRO A 371 -36.83 -3.90 3.23
CA PRO A 371 -36.74 -2.53 2.66
C PRO A 371 -35.90 -1.54 3.47
N LYS A 372 -35.71 -1.78 4.78
CA LYS A 372 -34.87 -0.92 5.64
C LYS A 372 -33.37 -1.19 5.53
N LEU A 373 -32.94 -2.32 4.96
CA LEU A 373 -31.53 -2.64 4.74
C LEU A 373 -31.00 -2.09 3.40
N GLN A 374 -31.86 -1.39 2.65
CA GLN A 374 -31.64 -0.99 1.27
C GLN A 374 -30.65 0.18 1.11
N PHE A 375 -30.41 0.99 2.15
CA PHE A 375 -29.66 2.25 2.03
C PHE A 375 -28.20 2.22 2.53
N GLU A 376 -27.86 1.36 3.51
CA GLU A 376 -26.50 1.32 4.10
C GLU A 376 -25.73 0.02 3.77
N LEU A 377 -26.44 -1.05 3.38
CA LEU A 377 -25.87 -2.41 3.26
C LEU A 377 -26.00 -3.03 1.86
N TRP A 378 -26.61 -2.34 0.89
CA TRP A 378 -26.94 -2.96 -0.40
C TRP A 378 -26.07 -2.45 -1.55
N ASP A 379 -26.11 -1.16 -1.84
CA ASP A 379 -25.44 -0.59 -3.03
C ASP A 379 -23.91 -0.62 -2.98
N GLY A 380 -23.34 -0.82 -1.77
CA GLY A 380 -21.91 -0.95 -1.53
C GLY A 380 -21.44 -2.36 -1.13
N ASN A 381 -22.34 -3.36 -1.05
CA ASN A 381 -21.96 -4.70 -0.60
C ASN A 381 -21.30 -5.51 -1.73
N PRO A 382 -20.01 -5.85 -1.61
CA PRO A 382 -19.30 -6.53 -2.68
C PRO A 382 -19.78 -7.97 -2.91
N PHE A 383 -20.51 -8.57 -1.96
CA PHE A 383 -21.03 -9.93 -2.04
C PHE A 383 -22.49 -10.02 -2.51
N SER A 384 -23.11 -8.90 -2.89
CA SER A 384 -24.50 -8.86 -3.38
C SER A 384 -24.56 -8.75 -4.90
N TRP A 385 -25.10 -9.79 -5.56
CA TRP A 385 -25.21 -9.84 -7.02
C TRP A 385 -26.30 -8.92 -7.56
N GLN A 386 -27.34 -8.62 -6.77
CA GLN A 386 -28.47 -7.80 -7.22
C GLN A 386 -28.16 -6.31 -7.29
N ALA A 387 -27.15 -5.86 -6.54
CA ALA A 387 -26.62 -4.51 -6.62
C ALA A 387 -25.53 -4.38 -7.72
N ALA A 388 -25.05 -5.50 -8.24
CA ALA A 388 -24.02 -5.52 -9.26
C ALA A 388 -24.59 -5.17 -10.65
N VAL A 389 -23.86 -4.32 -11.37
CA VAL A 389 -24.13 -3.96 -12.76
C VAL A 389 -22.92 -4.26 -13.61
N THR A 390 -23.13 -4.42 -14.92
CA THR A 390 -22.03 -4.55 -15.88
C THR A 390 -21.16 -3.28 -15.90
N PRO A 391 -19.88 -3.36 -16.33
CA PRO A 391 -18.97 -2.20 -16.31
C PRO A 391 -19.46 -0.95 -17.05
N ASN A 392 -20.28 -1.11 -18.09
CA ASN A 392 -20.93 -0.01 -18.83
C ASN A 392 -22.15 0.60 -18.12
N GLN A 393 -22.54 0.09 -16.95
CA GLN A 393 -23.71 0.53 -16.15
C GLN A 393 -25.09 0.24 -16.78
N ASP A 394 -25.16 -0.45 -17.93
CA ASP A 394 -26.42 -0.62 -18.67
C ASP A 394 -27.25 -1.84 -18.22
N ASP A 395 -26.61 -2.89 -17.70
CA ASP A 395 -27.26 -4.17 -17.41
C ASP A 395 -27.07 -4.62 -15.95
N ASN A 396 -28.13 -5.20 -15.39
CA ASN A 396 -28.10 -5.96 -14.14
C ASN A 396 -27.90 -7.45 -14.41
N PHE A 397 -27.24 -8.15 -13.49
CA PHE A 397 -27.17 -9.62 -13.52
C PHE A 397 -28.54 -10.26 -13.26
N LYS A 398 -28.77 -11.46 -13.80
CA LYS A 398 -30.08 -12.16 -13.69
C LYS A 398 -30.13 -13.22 -12.59
N SER A 399 -28.98 -13.68 -12.12
CA SER A 399 -28.89 -14.67 -11.03
C SER A 399 -27.52 -14.62 -10.36
N LEU A 400 -27.41 -15.27 -9.19
CA LEU A 400 -26.15 -15.44 -8.48
C LEU A 400 -25.12 -16.16 -9.36
N GLU A 401 -25.54 -17.20 -10.09
CA GLU A 401 -24.66 -18.00 -10.94
C GLU A 401 -24.09 -17.19 -12.09
N ALA A 402 -24.90 -16.29 -12.70
CA ALA A 402 -24.46 -15.42 -13.79
C ALA A 402 -23.44 -14.35 -13.36
N TRP A 403 -23.47 -13.93 -12.09
CA TRP A 403 -22.55 -12.95 -11.54
C TRP A 403 -21.32 -13.59 -10.89
N TYR A 404 -21.50 -14.59 -10.02
CA TYR A 404 -20.42 -15.18 -9.22
C TYR A 404 -19.64 -16.26 -9.96
N GLY A 405 -20.25 -16.98 -10.91
CA GLY A 405 -19.62 -18.13 -11.56
C GLY A 405 -19.44 -19.32 -10.60
N PRO A 406 -18.24 -19.95 -10.51
CA PRO A 406 -16.95 -19.38 -10.91
C PRO A 406 -16.65 -19.50 -12.41
N TYR A 407 -15.87 -18.54 -12.91
CA TYR A 407 -15.29 -18.53 -14.25
C TYR A 407 -13.78 -18.74 -14.12
N GLU A 408 -13.22 -19.70 -14.86
CA GLU A 408 -11.77 -19.92 -14.93
C GLU A 408 -11.15 -18.92 -15.90
N ILE A 409 -10.29 -18.03 -15.38
CA ILE A 409 -9.64 -16.96 -16.13
C ILE A 409 -8.14 -17.02 -15.82
N ASP A 410 -7.33 -17.36 -16.81
CA ASP A 410 -5.87 -17.52 -16.68
C ASP A 410 -5.43 -18.38 -15.47
N GLY A 411 -6.19 -19.44 -15.20
CA GLY A 411 -5.93 -20.37 -14.09
C GLY A 411 -6.39 -19.89 -12.72
N ALA A 412 -7.15 -18.80 -12.66
CA ALA A 412 -7.78 -18.29 -11.45
C ALA A 412 -9.32 -18.45 -11.49
N PRO A 413 -9.95 -18.98 -10.43
CA PRO A 413 -11.40 -19.02 -10.31
C PRO A 413 -11.91 -17.65 -9.87
N LEU A 414 -12.64 -16.95 -10.73
CA LEU A 414 -13.11 -15.58 -10.50
C LEU A 414 -14.62 -15.43 -10.73
N SER A 415 -15.21 -14.34 -10.21
CA SER A 415 -16.55 -13.91 -10.61
C SER A 415 -16.58 -13.39 -12.05
N ASN A 416 -17.78 -13.17 -12.58
CA ASN A 416 -17.97 -12.39 -13.80
C ASN A 416 -17.43 -10.96 -13.63
N LEU A 417 -17.21 -10.24 -14.74
CA LEU A 417 -16.74 -8.86 -14.72
C LEU A 417 -17.93 -7.95 -14.43
N TYR A 418 -17.78 -7.05 -13.47
CA TYR A 418 -18.84 -6.14 -13.06
C TYR A 418 -18.25 -4.80 -12.61
N ALA A 419 -19.08 -3.76 -12.54
CA ALA A 419 -18.65 -2.47 -12.02
C ALA A 419 -18.47 -2.51 -10.49
N ASN A 420 -17.63 -1.64 -9.96
CA ASN A 420 -17.40 -1.60 -8.51
C ASN A 420 -18.67 -1.20 -7.75
N PHE A 421 -19.50 -0.36 -8.39
CA PHE A 421 -20.78 0.13 -7.90
C PHE A 421 -21.76 0.34 -9.05
N ASN A 422 -23.06 0.38 -8.74
CA ASN A 422 -24.05 1.07 -9.55
C ASN A 422 -23.97 2.57 -9.22
N PHE A 423 -23.50 3.38 -10.17
CA PHE A 423 -23.25 4.81 -9.91
C PHE A 423 -24.52 5.58 -9.57
N THR A 424 -25.64 5.26 -10.21
CA THR A 424 -26.93 5.90 -9.92
C THR A 424 -27.40 5.60 -8.51
N SER A 425 -27.18 4.37 -8.03
CA SER A 425 -27.60 3.94 -6.68
C SER A 425 -26.69 4.53 -5.59
N ILE A 426 -25.37 4.53 -5.80
CA ILE A 426 -24.39 4.95 -4.78
C ILE A 426 -24.23 6.48 -4.69
N SER A 427 -24.57 7.22 -5.76
CA SER A 427 -24.43 8.68 -5.80
C SER A 427 -25.49 9.34 -4.91
N THR A 428 -25.02 10.16 -3.96
CA THR A 428 -25.88 10.93 -3.04
C THR A 428 -25.34 12.34 -2.87
N THR A 429 -26.08 13.25 -2.22
CA THR A 429 -25.57 14.60 -1.92
C THR A 429 -24.36 14.62 -0.96
N HIS A 430 -24.10 13.52 -0.23
CA HIS A 430 -22.96 13.39 0.69
C HIS A 430 -21.77 12.66 0.04
N SER A 431 -22.04 11.77 -0.91
CA SER A 431 -21.04 11.11 -1.75
C SER A 431 -21.42 11.26 -3.22
N PRO A 432 -21.26 12.48 -3.77
CA PRO A 432 -21.79 12.78 -5.09
C PRO A 432 -20.93 12.17 -6.19
N ILE A 433 -21.59 11.71 -7.25
CA ILE A 433 -20.98 11.43 -8.55
C ILE A 433 -21.77 12.27 -9.57
N THR A 434 -21.11 13.25 -10.17
CA THR A 434 -21.65 14.20 -11.15
C THR A 434 -22.41 13.44 -12.23
N GLY A 435 -23.63 13.85 -12.57
CA GLY A 435 -24.47 13.18 -13.57
C GLY A 435 -25.10 11.84 -13.17
N TYR A 436 -24.90 11.36 -11.95
CA TYR A 436 -25.54 10.16 -11.43
C TYR A 436 -26.37 10.44 -10.18
N GLY A 437 -27.42 9.65 -9.98
CA GLY A 437 -28.31 9.78 -8.82
C GLY A 437 -28.95 11.18 -8.76
N PRO A 438 -28.90 11.89 -7.62
CA PRO A 438 -29.47 13.22 -7.48
C PRO A 438 -28.56 14.35 -8.00
N ILE A 439 -27.37 14.05 -8.51
CA ILE A 439 -26.37 15.05 -8.87
C ILE A 439 -26.49 15.39 -10.36
N PRO A 440 -26.77 16.66 -10.71
CA PRO A 440 -27.01 17.05 -12.10
C PRO A 440 -25.75 16.91 -12.97
N LEU A 441 -25.95 16.63 -14.26
CA LEU A 441 -24.92 16.72 -15.29
C LEU A 441 -25.10 18.01 -16.07
N ASP A 442 -24.02 18.75 -16.27
CA ASP A 442 -23.98 19.93 -17.13
C ASP A 442 -22.77 19.86 -18.05
N LEU A 443 -22.99 19.46 -19.30
CA LEU A 443 -21.93 19.29 -20.29
C LEU A 443 -21.21 20.61 -20.63
N SER A 444 -21.82 21.77 -20.34
CA SER A 444 -21.14 23.07 -20.50
C SER A 444 -19.99 23.27 -19.50
N GLN A 445 -19.85 22.37 -18.52
CA GLN A 445 -18.78 22.39 -17.52
C GLN A 445 -17.52 21.63 -17.96
N ARG A 446 -17.45 21.13 -19.21
CA ARG A 446 -16.16 20.70 -19.79
C ARG A 446 -15.30 21.94 -20.08
N LEU A 447 -14.49 22.33 -19.09
CA LEU A 447 -13.72 23.58 -19.12
C LEU A 447 -12.33 23.46 -19.75
N TYR A 448 -11.77 22.25 -19.81
CA TYR A 448 -10.43 21.99 -20.33
C TYR A 448 -10.42 20.73 -21.21
N PHE A 449 -9.60 20.72 -22.26
CA PHE A 449 -9.39 19.55 -23.11
C PHE A 449 -8.22 18.69 -22.58
N PRO A 450 -8.16 17.38 -22.90
CA PRO A 450 -7.11 16.50 -22.41
C PRO A 450 -5.69 17.01 -22.67
N GLU A 451 -5.46 17.64 -23.83
CA GLU A 451 -4.18 18.23 -24.23
C GLU A 451 -3.74 19.42 -23.37
N ASP A 452 -4.68 20.06 -22.67
CA ASP A 452 -4.46 21.18 -21.75
C ASP A 452 -4.25 20.74 -20.30
N ILE A 453 -4.32 19.43 -20.03
CA ILE A 453 -4.18 18.86 -18.71
C ILE A 453 -2.92 18.00 -18.67
N ILE A 454 -2.14 18.12 -17.59
CA ILE A 454 -1.11 17.14 -17.25
C ILE A 454 -1.28 16.68 -15.81
N ILE A 455 -0.87 15.45 -15.54
CA ILE A 455 -0.85 14.87 -14.19
C ILE A 455 0.59 14.71 -13.73
N ILE A 456 0.87 15.11 -12.50
CA ILE A 456 2.17 14.87 -11.84
C ILE A 456 2.00 13.73 -10.83
N THR A 457 2.91 12.76 -10.89
CA THR A 457 3.07 11.73 -9.87
C THR A 457 4.56 11.52 -9.55
N ASP A 458 4.84 10.80 -8.48
CA ASP A 458 6.19 10.34 -8.08
C ASP A 458 6.28 8.81 -8.09
N GLY A 459 5.34 8.15 -8.78
CA GLY A 459 5.13 6.71 -8.74
C GLY A 459 4.39 6.22 -7.48
N ASN A 460 4.26 7.02 -6.42
CA ASN A 460 3.49 6.66 -5.22
C ASN A 460 2.02 7.09 -5.37
N CYS A 461 1.36 6.48 -6.34
CA CYS A 461 -0.05 6.64 -6.65
C CYS A 461 -0.70 5.26 -6.61
N LEU A 462 -1.69 5.07 -5.72
CA LEU A 462 -2.33 3.78 -5.47
C LEU A 462 -3.83 3.90 -5.25
N SER A 463 -4.54 2.77 -5.33
CA SER A 463 -5.99 2.65 -5.13
C SER A 463 -6.75 3.65 -6.02
N THR A 464 -7.61 4.50 -5.45
CA THR A 464 -8.34 5.54 -6.18
C THR A 464 -7.44 6.45 -7.03
N CYS A 465 -6.21 6.75 -6.60
CA CYS A 465 -5.28 7.53 -7.41
C CYS A 465 -4.94 6.79 -8.70
N ALA A 466 -4.63 5.49 -8.60
CA ALA A 466 -4.35 4.65 -9.76
C ALA A 466 -5.54 4.62 -10.72
N TYR A 467 -6.76 4.48 -10.20
CA TYR A 467 -7.99 4.59 -10.99
C TYR A 467 -8.05 5.93 -11.73
N PHE A 468 -7.96 7.05 -11.01
CA PHE A 468 -8.10 8.37 -11.60
C PHE A 468 -7.06 8.62 -12.69
N VAL A 469 -5.79 8.29 -12.43
CA VAL A 469 -4.71 8.44 -13.43
C VAL A 469 -4.96 7.58 -14.67
N ASP A 470 -5.31 6.30 -14.52
CA ASP A 470 -5.64 5.43 -15.67
C ASP A 470 -6.80 6.01 -16.49
N ARG A 471 -7.86 6.48 -15.84
CA ARG A 471 -9.02 7.05 -16.55
C ARG A 471 -8.67 8.33 -17.30
N MET A 472 -7.89 9.22 -16.69
CA MET A 472 -7.44 10.46 -17.32
C MET A 472 -6.51 10.17 -18.52
N GLN A 473 -5.56 9.24 -18.38
CA GLN A 473 -4.67 8.85 -19.48
C GLN A 473 -5.42 8.28 -20.68
N ARG A 474 -6.50 7.53 -20.46
CA ARG A 474 -7.36 7.02 -21.54
C ARG A 474 -8.07 8.10 -22.34
N GLN A 475 -8.23 9.30 -21.78
CA GLN A 475 -8.75 10.47 -22.50
C GLN A 475 -7.66 11.27 -23.22
N GLY A 476 -6.39 10.87 -23.11
CA GLY A 476 -5.25 11.56 -23.72
C GLY A 476 -4.55 12.55 -22.78
N VAL A 477 -4.89 12.57 -21.49
CA VAL A 477 -4.17 13.39 -20.50
C VAL A 477 -2.78 12.81 -20.27
N ARG A 478 -1.76 13.64 -20.46
CA ARG A 478 -0.35 13.23 -20.32
C ARG A 478 0.09 13.25 -18.86
N THR A 479 1.03 12.39 -18.53
CA THR A 479 1.57 12.19 -17.18
C THR A 479 3.06 12.50 -17.09
N VAL A 480 3.48 13.10 -15.99
CA VAL A 480 4.89 13.31 -15.64
C VAL A 480 5.20 12.58 -14.33
N ALA A 481 6.09 11.60 -14.39
CA ALA A 481 6.58 10.89 -13.21
C ALA A 481 7.92 11.48 -12.74
N PHE A 482 8.02 11.82 -11.45
CA PHE A 482 9.24 12.32 -10.83
C PHE A 482 9.99 11.23 -10.06
N GLY A 483 11.31 11.14 -10.29
CA GLY A 483 12.23 10.28 -9.55
C GLY A 483 12.45 8.90 -10.17
N GLY A 484 12.33 7.86 -9.34
CA GLY A 484 12.64 6.47 -9.70
C GLY A 484 14.13 6.11 -9.60
N ARG A 485 14.47 4.89 -10.06
CA ARG A 485 15.84 4.34 -10.04
C ARG A 485 16.79 5.18 -10.92
N PRO A 486 18.09 5.31 -10.57
CA PRO A 486 19.07 6.09 -11.34
C PRO A 486 19.45 5.39 -12.66
N GLN A 487 18.49 5.28 -13.56
CA GLN A 487 18.61 4.68 -14.89
C GLN A 487 17.77 5.48 -15.87
N TYR A 488 18.21 5.58 -17.11
CA TYR A 488 17.37 6.09 -18.19
C TYR A 488 16.26 5.09 -18.53
N GLY A 489 15.21 5.59 -19.17
CA GLY A 489 14.06 4.77 -19.58
C GLY A 489 12.81 5.00 -18.73
N PRO A 490 11.68 4.42 -19.15
CA PRO A 490 10.35 4.75 -18.65
C PRO A 490 10.18 4.43 -17.17
N MET A 491 9.37 5.26 -16.52
CA MET A 491 8.89 5.07 -15.15
C MET A 491 7.37 5.11 -15.19
N GLN A 492 6.70 4.29 -14.38
CA GLN A 492 5.25 4.32 -14.29
C GLN A 492 4.77 5.57 -13.55
N ALA A 493 3.71 6.20 -14.04
CA ALA A 493 2.98 7.20 -13.26
C ALA A 493 2.31 6.57 -12.04
N ILE A 494 1.86 5.31 -12.18
CA ILE A 494 1.21 4.51 -11.15
C ILE A 494 2.15 3.37 -10.75
N GLY A 495 2.85 3.53 -9.64
CA GLY A 495 3.74 2.50 -9.08
C GLY A 495 3.15 1.73 -7.89
N GLY A 496 1.99 2.14 -7.37
CA GLY A 496 1.32 1.48 -6.26
C GLY A 496 0.18 0.55 -6.70
N THR A 497 -0.59 0.04 -5.73
CA THR A 497 -1.65 -0.95 -5.98
C THR A 497 -2.76 -0.41 -6.88
N ARG A 498 -3.15 -1.15 -7.93
CA ARG A 498 -4.31 -0.88 -8.80
C ARG A 498 -5.54 -1.75 -8.45
N GLY A 499 -5.79 -1.91 -7.16
CA GLY A 499 -6.92 -2.65 -6.63
C GLY A 499 -8.20 -1.81 -6.65
N GLY A 500 -9.33 -2.45 -6.93
CA GLY A 500 -10.66 -1.83 -6.95
C GLY A 500 -11.31 -1.73 -5.58
N GLN A 501 -10.86 -2.52 -4.59
CA GLN A 501 -11.27 -2.37 -3.19
C GLN A 501 -10.30 -3.04 -2.21
N ASN A 502 -9.87 -2.28 -1.19
CA ASN A 502 -9.36 -2.83 0.06
C ASN A 502 -10.52 -3.15 1.00
N LEU A 503 -10.52 -4.33 1.62
CA LEU A 503 -11.44 -4.67 2.70
C LEU A 503 -10.68 -5.14 3.94
N ALA A 504 -10.87 -4.43 5.05
CA ALA A 504 -10.28 -4.77 6.34
C ALA A 504 -10.82 -6.11 6.88
N TYR A 505 -10.03 -6.83 7.68
CA TYR A 505 -10.43 -8.13 8.24
C TYR A 505 -11.72 -8.05 9.07
N GLY A 506 -11.86 -7.02 9.92
CA GLY A 506 -13.10 -6.77 10.66
C GLY A 506 -14.31 -6.49 9.75
N GLY A 507 -14.08 -5.85 8.59
CA GLY A 507 -15.11 -5.62 7.57
C GLY A 507 -15.58 -6.93 6.92
N ILE A 508 -14.63 -7.82 6.57
CA ILE A 508 -14.97 -9.17 6.10
C ILE A 508 -15.84 -9.88 7.14
N TYR A 509 -15.43 -9.88 8.41
CA TYR A 509 -16.18 -10.56 9.47
C TYR A 509 -17.56 -9.94 9.72
N SER A 510 -17.73 -8.62 9.59
CA SER A 510 -19.04 -7.97 9.68
C SER A 510 -20.03 -8.50 8.63
N TYR A 511 -19.57 -8.78 7.41
CA TYR A 511 -20.40 -9.45 6.39
C TYR A 511 -20.70 -10.91 6.77
N VAL A 512 -19.73 -11.62 7.37
CA VAL A 512 -19.91 -12.99 7.87
C VAL A 512 -20.96 -13.04 8.97
N GLU A 513 -20.88 -12.17 9.98
CA GLU A 513 -21.85 -12.08 11.06
C GLU A 513 -23.25 -11.77 10.52
N THR A 514 -23.34 -10.81 9.61
CA THR A 514 -24.60 -10.48 8.93
C THR A 514 -25.16 -11.70 8.21
N ALA A 515 -24.35 -12.43 7.44
CA ALA A 515 -24.76 -13.65 6.76
C ALA A 515 -25.28 -14.71 7.75
N HIS A 516 -24.58 -14.98 8.86
CA HIS A 516 -25.06 -15.91 9.90
C HIS A 516 -26.42 -15.48 10.48
N ASN A 517 -26.62 -14.18 10.69
CA ASN A 517 -27.89 -13.64 11.18
C ASN A 517 -29.03 -13.86 10.19
N LEU A 518 -28.78 -13.68 8.89
CA LEU A 518 -29.75 -13.91 7.83
C LEU A 518 -30.12 -15.39 7.71
N ILE A 519 -29.11 -16.27 7.70
CA ILE A 519 -29.30 -17.72 7.62
C ILE A 519 -30.13 -18.21 8.81
N ARG A 520 -29.79 -17.78 10.04
CA ARG A 520 -30.51 -18.16 11.26
C ARG A 520 -31.98 -17.71 11.24
N LYS A 521 -32.25 -16.49 10.78
CA LYS A 521 -33.63 -15.99 10.63
C LYS A 521 -34.40 -16.79 9.57
N SER A 522 -33.77 -17.07 8.43
CA SER A 522 -34.37 -17.82 7.34
C SER A 522 -34.73 -19.25 7.73
N LEU A 523 -33.85 -19.95 8.46
CA LEU A 523 -34.09 -21.30 8.98
C LEU A 523 -35.26 -21.37 9.99
N ARG A 524 -35.50 -20.30 10.75
CA ARG A 524 -36.59 -20.25 11.75
C ARG A 524 -37.95 -19.91 11.14
N ASN A 525 -37.98 -19.02 10.14
CA ASN A 525 -39.20 -18.34 9.73
C ASN A 525 -39.64 -18.64 8.28
N GLY A 526 -38.82 -19.32 7.47
CA GLY A 526 -39.05 -19.46 6.03
C GLY A 526 -39.47 -20.87 5.60
N SER A 527 -40.47 -20.96 4.71
CA SER A 527 -40.81 -22.20 4.00
C SER A 527 -39.70 -22.68 3.05
N THR A 528 -38.75 -21.80 2.70
CA THR A 528 -37.58 -22.09 1.87
C THR A 528 -36.35 -21.40 2.48
N PRO A 529 -35.52 -22.12 3.24
CA PRO A 529 -34.35 -21.52 3.88
C PRO A 529 -33.30 -21.07 2.83
N LEU A 530 -32.53 -20.03 3.16
CA LEU A 530 -31.41 -19.54 2.33
C LEU A 530 -30.37 -20.64 2.06
N MET A 531 -30.16 -21.52 3.04
CA MET A 531 -29.31 -22.69 2.96
C MET A 531 -29.74 -23.75 3.97
N SER A 532 -29.42 -25.00 3.69
CA SER A 532 -29.60 -26.13 4.61
C SER A 532 -28.64 -26.06 5.81
N PHE A 533 -28.93 -26.83 6.86
CA PHE A 533 -28.01 -26.96 8.00
C PHE A 533 -26.64 -27.52 7.61
N GLN A 534 -26.58 -28.41 6.62
CA GLN A 534 -25.33 -28.99 6.14
C GLN A 534 -24.48 -27.96 5.39
N GLU A 535 -25.09 -27.18 4.50
CA GLU A 535 -24.44 -26.07 3.82
C GLU A 535 -23.97 -25.01 4.82
N TRP A 536 -24.78 -24.70 5.83
CA TRP A 536 -24.39 -23.75 6.86
C TRP A 536 -23.18 -24.22 7.68
N ALA A 537 -23.11 -25.52 7.98
CA ALA A 537 -21.94 -26.11 8.63
C ALA A 537 -20.70 -26.07 7.73
N GLN A 538 -20.86 -26.21 6.41
CA GLN A 538 -19.76 -26.05 5.45
C GLN A 538 -19.29 -24.60 5.36
N PHE A 539 -20.24 -23.65 5.30
CA PHE A 539 -19.94 -22.21 5.35
C PHE A 539 -19.07 -21.89 6.57
N ASN A 540 -19.49 -22.32 7.76
CA ASN A 540 -18.76 -22.09 9.02
C ASN A 540 -17.33 -22.66 9.02
N ARG A 541 -17.06 -23.75 8.29
CA ARG A 541 -15.70 -24.30 8.15
C ARG A 541 -14.83 -23.51 7.17
N SER A 542 -15.46 -22.88 6.17
CA SER A 542 -14.78 -22.21 5.05
C SER A 542 -14.57 -20.71 5.24
N ILE A 543 -15.17 -20.12 6.28
CA ILE A 543 -15.18 -18.69 6.53
C ILE A 543 -14.33 -18.34 7.76
N PRO A 544 -13.64 -17.19 7.80
CA PRO A 544 -12.92 -16.79 9.00
C PRO A 544 -13.86 -16.49 10.16
N ARG A 545 -13.36 -16.73 11.37
CA ARG A 545 -13.98 -16.30 12.62
C ARG A 545 -13.64 -14.84 12.96
N ASP A 546 -14.25 -14.34 14.02
CA ASP A 546 -14.01 -13.01 14.57
C ASP A 546 -12.50 -12.78 14.80
N PRO A 547 -11.92 -11.66 14.32
CA PRO A 547 -10.54 -11.31 14.66
C PRO A 547 -10.28 -11.29 16.18
N ASP A 548 -11.28 -10.93 17.00
CA ASP A 548 -11.15 -10.88 18.46
C ASP A 548 -11.08 -12.27 19.11
N GLU A 549 -11.46 -13.34 18.39
CA GLU A 549 -11.32 -14.72 18.84
C GLU A 549 -9.94 -15.33 18.50
N PHE A 550 -9.08 -14.61 17.77
CA PHE A 550 -7.74 -15.11 17.43
C PHE A 550 -6.85 -15.22 18.66
N PRO A 551 -5.92 -16.20 18.67
CA PRO A 551 -5.02 -16.34 19.81
C PRO A 551 -4.06 -15.15 19.94
N PHE A 552 -3.81 -14.43 18.84
CA PHE A 552 -2.98 -13.24 18.78
C PHE A 552 -3.72 -12.10 18.09
N VAL A 553 -3.52 -10.88 18.60
CA VAL A 553 -4.11 -9.67 18.02
C VAL A 553 -3.46 -9.36 16.68
N PHE A 554 -4.29 -9.10 15.66
CA PHE A 554 -3.87 -8.70 14.33
C PHE A 554 -4.86 -7.69 13.72
N GLY A 555 -4.44 -7.05 12.64
CA GLY A 555 -5.24 -6.11 11.87
C GLY A 555 -4.76 -6.02 10.43
N GLY A 556 -5.34 -5.12 9.65
CA GLY A 556 -5.06 -4.97 8.22
C GLY A 556 -6.24 -5.40 7.36
N GLY A 557 -5.94 -5.86 6.14
CA GLY A 557 -6.95 -6.13 5.13
C GLY A 557 -6.40 -6.82 3.89
N VAL A 558 -7.28 -7.07 2.94
CA VAL A 558 -6.98 -7.68 1.65
C VAL A 558 -7.39 -6.76 0.51
N ASN A 559 -6.73 -6.92 -0.62
CA ASN A 559 -7.23 -6.48 -1.90
C ASN A 559 -8.38 -7.40 -2.33
N LEU A 560 -9.60 -7.09 -1.89
CA LEU A 560 -10.79 -7.92 -2.13
C LEU A 560 -11.13 -8.00 -3.62
N ARG A 561 -10.88 -6.92 -4.35
CA ARG A 561 -11.32 -6.70 -5.72
C ARG A 561 -10.22 -6.02 -6.51
N ASN A 562 -9.86 -6.55 -7.68
CA ASN A 562 -8.92 -5.91 -8.59
C ASN A 562 -9.64 -5.07 -9.65
N GLU A 563 -8.97 -4.03 -10.16
CA GLU A 563 -9.43 -3.36 -11.38
C GLU A 563 -8.93 -4.08 -12.65
N TYR A 564 -9.75 -4.03 -13.69
CA TYR A 564 -9.46 -4.53 -15.03
C TYR A 564 -9.57 -3.39 -16.06
N ALA A 565 -8.82 -3.50 -17.15
CA ALA A 565 -8.84 -2.50 -18.21
C ALA A 565 -9.94 -2.82 -19.22
N PRO A 566 -10.61 -1.80 -19.81
CA PRO A 566 -11.44 -2.02 -21.00
C PRO A 566 -10.67 -2.81 -22.07
N GLY A 567 -11.20 -3.97 -22.46
CA GLY A 567 -10.60 -4.83 -23.49
C GLY A 567 -9.58 -5.84 -22.99
N ASP A 568 -9.20 -5.80 -21.70
CA ASP A 568 -8.41 -6.83 -21.03
C ASP A 568 -9.11 -7.22 -19.72
N ASP A 569 -9.99 -8.21 -19.86
CA ASP A 569 -10.85 -8.70 -18.79
C ASP A 569 -10.20 -9.85 -17.99
N ALA A 570 -8.94 -10.18 -18.33
CA ALA A 570 -8.20 -11.32 -17.80
C ALA A 570 -7.03 -10.91 -16.89
N THR A 571 -6.25 -9.90 -17.28
CA THR A 571 -5.11 -9.42 -16.48
C THR A 571 -5.56 -8.33 -15.52
N PRO A 572 -5.44 -8.53 -14.19
CA PRO A 572 -5.67 -7.43 -13.26
C PRO A 572 -4.68 -6.29 -13.52
N GLN A 573 -5.14 -5.04 -13.50
CA GLN A 573 -4.30 -3.89 -13.80
C GLN A 573 -3.07 -3.77 -12.88
N GLN A 574 -3.11 -4.40 -11.70
CA GLN A 574 -1.94 -4.53 -10.81
C GLN A 574 -0.70 -5.11 -11.52
N PHE A 575 -0.91 -5.97 -12.51
CA PHE A 575 0.14 -6.69 -13.22
C PHE A 575 0.41 -6.11 -14.62
N THR A 576 -0.14 -4.94 -14.94
CA THR A 576 0.10 -4.26 -16.21
C THR A 576 1.09 -3.12 -16.02
N TYR A 577 2.08 -3.06 -16.91
CA TYR A 577 3.03 -1.95 -16.91
C TYR A 577 2.47 -0.79 -17.75
N GLN A 578 2.45 0.41 -17.18
CA GLN A 578 2.06 1.63 -17.89
C GLN A 578 3.04 2.74 -17.62
N ALA A 579 3.83 3.10 -18.64
CA ALA A 579 4.77 4.21 -18.55
C ALA A 579 4.05 5.55 -18.41
N ALA A 580 4.69 6.49 -17.71
CA ALA A 580 4.37 7.91 -17.83
C ALA A 580 4.86 8.45 -19.17
N ASP A 581 4.18 9.47 -19.69
CA ASP A 581 4.55 10.15 -20.94
C ASP A 581 5.88 10.90 -20.82
N CYS A 582 6.18 11.37 -19.60
CA CYS A 582 7.40 12.07 -19.28
C CYS A 582 7.96 11.56 -17.95
N ARG A 583 9.29 11.52 -17.88
CA ARG A 583 10.01 11.29 -16.63
C ARG A 583 10.99 12.41 -16.38
N LEU A 584 11.00 12.91 -15.16
CA LEU A 584 11.97 13.87 -14.66
C LEU A 584 12.58 13.35 -13.35
N PHE A 585 13.79 13.75 -13.04
CA PHE A 585 14.41 13.49 -11.75
C PHE A 585 14.26 14.71 -10.83
N TYR A 586 14.21 14.47 -9.52
CA TYR A 586 14.24 15.57 -8.57
C TYR A 586 15.60 16.28 -8.64
N THR A 587 15.59 17.60 -8.75
CA THR A 587 16.76 18.44 -8.46
C THR A 587 16.80 18.76 -6.97
N ALA A 588 17.91 19.31 -6.49
CA ALA A 588 17.95 19.80 -5.12
C ALA A 588 16.82 20.81 -4.84
N GLU A 589 16.56 21.72 -5.77
CA GLU A 589 15.50 22.72 -5.63
C GLU A 589 14.09 22.10 -5.64
N SER A 590 13.81 21.21 -6.61
CA SER A 590 12.50 20.60 -6.75
C SER A 590 12.19 19.56 -5.68
N TRP A 591 13.19 19.06 -4.94
CA TRP A 591 12.99 18.24 -3.76
C TRP A 591 12.37 19.04 -2.59
N PHE A 592 12.70 20.33 -2.46
CA PHE A 592 12.22 21.18 -1.37
C PHE A 592 11.07 22.12 -1.76
N SER A 593 10.85 22.36 -3.06
CA SER A 593 9.78 23.25 -3.57
C SER A 593 8.85 22.53 -4.54
N GLN A 594 7.57 22.41 -4.18
CA GLN A 594 6.55 21.78 -5.04
C GLN A 594 6.24 22.67 -6.24
N GLU A 595 6.34 23.98 -6.09
CA GLU A 595 6.21 24.92 -7.20
C GLU A 595 7.27 24.67 -8.28
N GLU A 596 8.49 24.28 -7.90
CA GLU A 596 9.54 23.90 -8.86
C GLU A 596 9.28 22.56 -9.55
N VAL A 597 8.59 21.62 -8.89
CA VAL A 597 8.10 20.39 -9.55
C VAL A 597 7.05 20.74 -10.60
N TRP A 598 6.10 21.62 -10.26
CA TRP A 598 5.07 22.08 -11.20
C TRP A 598 5.70 22.81 -12.39
N ARG A 599 6.64 23.72 -12.13
CA ARG A 599 7.38 24.46 -13.15
C ARG A 599 8.12 23.52 -14.09
N ALA A 600 8.87 22.55 -13.57
CA ALA A 600 9.60 21.58 -14.38
C ALA A 600 8.65 20.74 -15.26
N ALA A 601 7.51 20.30 -14.72
CA ALA A 601 6.51 19.56 -15.48
C ALA A 601 5.85 20.41 -16.58
N ALA A 602 5.49 21.66 -16.28
CA ALA A 602 4.92 22.60 -17.25
C ALA A 602 5.89 22.86 -18.41
N VAL A 603 7.17 23.14 -18.10
CA VAL A 603 8.21 23.33 -19.12
C VAL A 603 8.38 22.08 -19.99
N ALA A 604 8.35 20.89 -19.39
CA ALA A 604 8.59 19.64 -20.10
C ALA A 604 7.47 19.25 -21.09
N LEU A 605 6.20 19.53 -20.74
CA LEU A 605 5.05 19.06 -21.54
C LEU A 605 4.20 20.16 -22.20
N PHE A 606 4.18 21.38 -21.65
CA PHE A 606 3.53 22.54 -22.29
C PHE A 606 4.51 23.44 -23.03
N GLY A 607 5.81 23.33 -22.75
CA GLY A 607 6.85 24.06 -23.47
C GLY A 607 6.94 23.68 -24.96
N GLY A 608 7.37 24.62 -25.80
CA GLY A 608 7.48 24.43 -27.26
C GLY A 608 8.55 23.41 -27.70
N LYS A 609 9.34 22.85 -26.78
CA LYS A 609 10.26 21.73 -26.99
C LYS A 609 10.18 20.80 -25.78
N SER A 610 9.76 19.56 -25.98
CA SER A 610 9.72 18.57 -24.89
C SER A 610 11.14 18.24 -24.44
N SER A 611 11.35 18.22 -23.13
CA SER A 611 12.65 17.93 -22.48
C SER A 611 12.59 16.66 -21.63
N CYS A 612 11.70 15.71 -21.95
CA CYS A 612 11.55 14.49 -21.17
C CYS A 612 12.76 13.55 -21.27
N SER A 613 13.20 12.98 -20.14
CA SER A 613 14.30 11.99 -20.10
C SER A 613 13.95 10.63 -20.72
N VAL A 614 12.72 10.48 -21.22
CA VAL A 614 12.22 9.26 -21.86
C VAL A 614 11.40 9.65 -23.10
N LEU A 615 11.93 9.33 -24.28
CA LEU A 615 11.13 9.08 -25.48
C LEU A 615 11.29 7.60 -25.82
N GLY A 616 10.57 6.76 -25.07
CA GLY A 616 10.39 5.34 -25.39
C GLY A 616 8.93 5.16 -25.77
N PHE A 617 8.63 5.19 -27.07
CA PHE A 617 7.30 4.92 -27.59
C PHE A 617 6.85 3.53 -27.12
N GLY A 618 5.84 3.49 -26.26
CA GLY A 618 5.10 2.26 -25.98
C GLY A 618 4.20 1.95 -27.17
N GLU A 619 4.26 0.72 -27.67
CA GLU A 619 3.28 0.21 -28.63
C GLU A 619 1.86 0.39 -28.05
N GLY A 620 1.06 1.27 -28.67
CA GLY A 620 -0.33 1.50 -28.29
C GLY A 620 -0.83 2.94 -28.40
N SER A 621 0.05 3.95 -28.50
CA SER A 621 -0.39 5.32 -28.80
C SER A 621 -0.69 5.47 -30.30
N ILE A 622 -1.97 5.67 -30.61
CA ILE A 622 -2.50 5.95 -31.96
C ILE A 622 -1.66 7.08 -32.61
N PRO A 623 -1.08 6.89 -33.81
CA PRO A 623 -0.36 7.97 -34.46
C PRO A 623 -1.36 8.99 -34.99
N PHE A 624 -1.25 10.23 -34.53
CA PHE A 624 -1.90 11.36 -35.19
C PHE A 624 -1.29 11.50 -36.60
N GLU A 625 -2.10 11.28 -37.63
CA GLU A 625 -1.77 11.56 -39.01
C GLU A 625 -1.51 13.05 -39.22
N GLY A 626 -0.48 13.33 -40.02
CA GLY A 626 -0.28 14.63 -40.65
C GLY A 626 1.04 15.26 -40.30
N TYR A 627 2.11 14.88 -41.01
CA TYR A 627 3.00 15.80 -41.76
C TYR A 627 3.95 14.94 -42.60
N VAL A 628 3.74 15.00 -43.92
CA VAL A 628 4.67 14.48 -44.93
C VAL A 628 5.95 15.30 -44.87
N PHE A 629 7.07 14.69 -44.47
CA PHE A 629 8.39 15.20 -44.80
C PHE A 629 8.93 14.45 -46.02
N LEU A 630 8.91 15.15 -47.16
CA LEU A 630 9.76 14.85 -48.31
C LEU A 630 11.20 15.25 -47.95
N GLY A 631 12.15 14.34 -48.11
CA GLY A 631 13.58 14.67 -48.02
C GLY A 631 14.45 13.43 -47.90
N GLY A 632 14.96 12.95 -49.03
CA GLY A 632 15.84 11.78 -49.11
C GLY A 632 17.25 12.02 -48.54
N GLY A 633 17.90 10.91 -48.18
CA GLY A 633 19.30 10.84 -47.80
C GLY A 633 19.67 9.42 -47.37
N GLU A 634 20.60 8.81 -48.10
CA GLU A 634 21.01 7.40 -48.12
C GLU A 634 21.35 6.74 -46.77
N LEU A 635 20.90 5.49 -46.61
CA LEU A 635 21.41 4.51 -45.64
C LEU A 635 22.56 3.72 -46.29
N VAL A 636 23.79 3.95 -45.83
CA VAL A 636 24.95 3.10 -46.16
C VAL A 636 24.96 1.90 -45.22
N MET A 637 24.64 0.74 -45.78
CA MET A 637 24.79 -0.58 -45.15
C MET A 637 26.27 -1.00 -45.21
N GLY A 638 26.91 -1.10 -44.05
CA GLY A 638 28.19 -1.80 -43.89
C GLY A 638 27.95 -3.13 -43.18
N GLY A 639 27.89 -4.21 -43.96
CA GLY A 639 27.92 -5.57 -43.42
C GLY A 639 29.34 -5.98 -43.04
N ASP A 640 29.46 -6.92 -42.10
CA ASP A 640 30.30 -8.08 -42.32
C ASP A 640 29.76 -9.30 -41.56
N GLU A 641 29.65 -10.39 -42.30
CA GLU A 641 29.20 -11.71 -41.86
C GLU A 641 30.38 -12.48 -41.23
N ARG A 642 30.04 -13.38 -40.27
CA ARG A 642 30.62 -14.72 -40.01
C ARG A 642 30.25 -15.11 -38.57
N GLY A 643 29.66 -16.26 -38.26
CA GLY A 643 29.29 -17.43 -39.03
C GLY A 643 28.55 -18.39 -38.09
N VAL A 644 27.69 -19.21 -38.69
CA VAL A 644 26.85 -20.24 -38.06
C VAL A 644 27.70 -21.44 -37.60
N ALA A 645 27.40 -21.98 -36.42
CA ALA A 645 27.54 -23.42 -36.15
C ALA A 645 26.48 -23.85 -35.12
N ALA A 646 25.60 -24.73 -35.56
CA ALA A 646 24.60 -25.45 -34.77
C ALA A 646 25.24 -26.55 -33.91
N LEU A 647 24.52 -27.04 -32.90
CA LEU A 647 24.31 -28.47 -32.60
C LEU A 647 23.28 -28.65 -31.46
N GLU A 648 22.24 -29.40 -31.81
CA GLU A 648 21.24 -30.17 -31.02
C GLU A 648 20.43 -29.52 -29.88
#